data_AF-A0A1Y3RC05-F1
#
_entry.id   AF-A0A1Y3RC05-F1
#
_cell.length_a   1.000
_cell.length_b   1.000
_cell.length_c   1.000
_cell.angle_alpha   90.00
_cell.angle_beta   90.00
_cell.angle_gamma   90.00
#
_symmetry.space_group_name_H-M   'P 1'
#
loop_
_entity.id
_entity.type
_entity.pdbx_description
1 polymer ?
#
loop_
_entity_poly.entity_id
_entity_poly.type
_entity_poly.pdbx_seq_one_letter_code
_entity_poly.pdbx_strand_id
1 'polypeptide(L)'
;MRKLLSCGLTLALCGSLLTPAFAADQGLTRGELAQQLVELCGYTQELETYEAQPSVYTDVADDAACQGAANLLQAKGLMQGSGGGAFQPQRTATPLEAATALMRWAGLSDKQIGAWPNDYSALAHSLTLAGGDVLTESSLKEMAELAAQYRETIQAETPAPLFVNGEAQPIFPYDTIIREVVYVETPVDTDSDGKADLVKVLIQRPAATEEGMKAATIFEARPYSAGCTDAYDLDTWNAHIVDAKLTQAQQSTTTTKEDWDWTAAETEEAQLTRQTATGTGEAGDGGDVWTTTENVDSYDYWLVRGYAYVSCAGPGTLGSDGFETCASADETAAFAAVVQWLAGDESVKAYTDKTSGIEVKADWSNGNVAMTGQSYAGSTAFAVASTGVEGLKTIVPRAGIASWYDYYRSQGTAAGGLYYPGDDCNILADYCMSRQLEPADYSTIQLDYERYLSGMVEEQDALSGDYNFFWDERNYTNGAENLNCSALIIHGLNDFNVRPKQFNLMYDAFQSAGQEAKLVLHQGAHMTPDQIDGLDLNGILGRWYAHYLYGVDNGAEDEANVRIQSNTDLSWASYDSWGSDTTVRFDAGEGQAAFSSDLSATSFDTSLADVDEGWIEYCTDMAYAWENDVISGSTSASKVFTFDVEEDLHINGTPTVTIKASADQPTGILSAMLVDLAPEGGMKAVMLEQYSEAVATETLESGAVWQGGGLTAKDLQQFALTQTDHKIITRGWMDIQNRTSIYNVDTVTPGEFYTFQLELQPMDYTVEAGHQLALVLYSVDPEVTYWPETVTNFTVDCTGTYVTIPVME
;
A
#
# COMPACT_ATOMS: atom_id res chain seq x y z
N MET A 1 34.88 -51.49 -4.67
CA MET A 1 35.22 -52.91 -4.97
C MET A 1 34.29 -53.85 -4.16
N ARG A 2 34.32 -55.16 -4.46
CA ARG A 2 33.63 -56.31 -3.82
C ARG A 2 33.51 -56.20 -2.28
N LYS A 3 32.40 -56.55 -1.61
CA LYS A 3 31.61 -57.83 -1.51
C LYS A 3 32.33 -59.04 -0.86
N LEU A 4 31.84 -59.45 0.32
CA LEU A 4 31.86 -60.77 1.00
C LEU A 4 31.03 -60.61 2.32
N LEU A 5 30.37 -61.58 2.98
CA LEU A 5 29.61 -62.83 2.68
C LEU A 5 28.84 -63.18 4.01
N SER A 6 27.89 -64.12 4.18
CA SER A 6 27.28 -65.20 3.36
C SER A 6 25.86 -65.58 3.89
N CYS A 7 25.11 -66.38 3.13
CA CYS A 7 23.79 -66.96 3.47
C CYS A 7 23.82 -68.04 4.58
N GLY A 8 22.66 -68.43 5.18
CA GLY A 8 22.66 -69.37 6.33
C GLY A 8 21.41 -70.18 6.77
N LEU A 9 20.33 -70.31 5.98
CA LEU A 9 19.23 -71.31 6.11
C LEU A 9 18.30 -71.36 7.36
N THR A 10 17.08 -71.87 7.12
CA THR A 10 15.92 -72.01 8.02
C THR A 10 15.84 -73.35 8.78
N LEU A 11 15.17 -73.35 9.96
CA LEU A 11 14.01 -74.22 10.20
C LEU A 11 13.14 -73.70 11.38
N ALA A 12 11.90 -74.19 11.48
CA ALA A 12 10.85 -73.62 12.33
C ALA A 12 10.68 -74.27 13.72
N LEU A 13 10.05 -73.53 14.64
CA LEU A 13 9.24 -74.08 15.74
C LEU A 13 8.01 -73.18 15.97
N CYS A 14 6.87 -73.77 16.35
CA CYS A 14 5.62 -73.04 16.60
C CYS A 14 5.51 -72.59 18.07
N GLY A 15 4.84 -71.47 18.35
CA GLY A 15 4.53 -71.06 19.72
C GLY A 15 4.06 -69.62 19.87
N SER A 16 2.75 -69.40 19.74
CA SER A 16 2.05 -68.14 19.97
C SER A 16 2.45 -67.37 21.24
N LEU A 17 2.86 -66.11 21.08
CA LEU A 17 2.61 -65.05 22.06
C LEU A 17 2.07 -63.82 21.32
N LEU A 18 0.98 -63.26 21.83
CA LEU A 18 0.31 -62.11 21.25
C LEU A 18 0.99 -60.82 21.72
N THR A 19 1.70 -60.15 20.82
CA THR A 19 1.75 -58.69 20.82
C THR A 19 0.53 -58.19 20.05
N PRO A 20 -0.29 -57.25 20.58
CA PRO A 20 -1.24 -56.55 19.73
C PRO A 20 -0.42 -55.83 18.64
N ALA A 21 -0.74 -56.08 17.38
CA ALA A 21 -0.32 -55.15 16.34
C ALA A 21 -1.04 -53.83 16.60
N PHE A 22 -0.32 -52.71 16.54
CA PHE A 22 -0.98 -51.44 16.28
C PHE A 22 -1.68 -51.61 14.93
N ALA A 23 -3.01 -51.49 14.92
CA ALA A 23 -3.72 -51.24 13.68
C ALA A 23 -3.22 -49.87 13.19
N ALA A 24 -2.81 -49.80 11.93
CA ALA A 24 -2.80 -48.51 11.27
C ALA A 24 -4.27 -48.11 11.08
N ASP A 25 -4.63 -46.90 11.47
CA ASP A 25 -6.00 -46.41 11.30
C ASP A 25 -6.37 -46.47 9.81
N GLN A 26 -7.38 -47.29 9.50
CA GLN A 26 -7.87 -47.45 8.14
C GLN A 26 -8.82 -46.28 7.87
N GLY A 27 -8.37 -45.36 7.02
CA GLY A 27 -9.19 -44.20 6.64
C GLY A 27 -10.53 -44.61 6.05
N LEU A 28 -11.58 -43.86 6.39
CA LEU A 28 -12.97 -44.18 6.06
C LEU A 28 -13.14 -44.45 4.55
N THR A 29 -13.91 -45.47 4.20
CA THR A 29 -14.39 -45.60 2.82
C THR A 29 -15.45 -44.55 2.52
N ARG A 30 -15.67 -44.23 1.23
CA ARG A 30 -16.72 -43.29 0.81
C ARG A 30 -18.12 -43.75 1.25
N GLY A 31 -18.35 -45.06 1.34
CA GLY A 31 -19.59 -45.63 1.87
C GLY A 31 -19.78 -45.35 3.37
N GLU A 32 -18.70 -45.41 4.16
CA GLU A 32 -18.74 -45.08 5.60
C GLU A 32 -18.86 -43.57 5.83
N LEU A 33 -18.11 -42.76 5.08
CA LEU A 33 -18.26 -41.29 5.07
C LEU A 33 -19.71 -40.87 4.82
N ALA A 34 -20.38 -41.46 3.82
CA ALA A 34 -21.78 -41.16 3.53
C ALA A 34 -22.73 -41.50 4.69
N GLN A 35 -22.51 -42.63 5.37
CA GLN A 35 -23.32 -43.01 6.54
C GLN A 35 -23.09 -42.04 7.70
N GLN A 36 -21.83 -41.71 8.02
CA GLN A 36 -21.50 -40.79 9.12
C GLN A 36 -21.99 -39.36 8.84
N LEU A 37 -21.89 -38.85 7.61
CA LEU A 37 -22.44 -37.55 7.24
C LEU A 37 -23.96 -37.47 7.40
N VAL A 38 -24.72 -38.54 7.16
CA VAL A 38 -26.18 -38.52 7.40
C VAL A 38 -26.52 -38.35 8.88
N GLU A 39 -25.73 -38.92 9.78
CA GLU A 39 -25.90 -38.73 11.23
C GLU A 39 -25.40 -37.34 11.67
N LEU A 40 -24.17 -36.97 11.33
CA LEU A 40 -23.51 -35.72 11.72
C LEU A 40 -24.24 -34.48 11.19
N CYS A 41 -24.76 -34.51 9.96
CA CYS A 41 -25.55 -33.42 9.38
C CYS A 41 -27.03 -33.42 9.82
N GLY A 42 -27.44 -34.34 10.70
CA GLY A 42 -28.78 -34.38 11.29
C GLY A 42 -29.90 -35.00 10.43
N TYR A 43 -29.56 -35.69 9.33
CA TYR A 43 -30.53 -36.20 8.35
C TYR A 43 -31.05 -37.63 8.61
N THR A 44 -30.72 -38.25 9.75
CA THR A 44 -31.12 -39.63 10.09
C THR A 44 -32.62 -39.91 9.95
N GLN A 45 -33.49 -38.93 10.17
CA GLN A 45 -34.96 -39.08 10.02
C GLN A 45 -35.44 -39.12 8.56
N GLU A 46 -34.63 -38.65 7.60
CA GLU A 46 -34.97 -38.70 6.17
C GLU A 46 -34.48 -40.00 5.51
N LEU A 47 -33.49 -40.68 6.11
CA LEU A 47 -32.79 -41.85 5.56
C LEU A 47 -33.73 -43.00 5.16
N GLU A 48 -34.73 -43.33 6.00
CA GLU A 48 -35.71 -44.40 5.73
C GLU A 48 -36.41 -44.25 4.36
N THR A 49 -36.58 -43.01 3.88
CA THR A 49 -37.24 -42.73 2.59
C THR A 49 -36.33 -43.05 1.40
N TYR A 50 -35.01 -43.03 1.58
CA TYR A 50 -34.01 -43.27 0.52
C TYR A 50 -33.48 -44.71 0.51
N GLU A 51 -33.46 -45.39 1.66
CA GLU A 51 -33.25 -46.85 1.76
C GLU A 51 -34.36 -47.65 1.06
N ALA A 52 -35.57 -47.08 0.96
CA ALA A 52 -36.69 -47.69 0.24
C ALA A 52 -36.64 -47.51 -1.29
N GLN A 53 -35.61 -46.83 -1.83
CA GLN A 53 -35.45 -46.53 -3.25
C GLN A 53 -34.26 -47.32 -3.84
N PRO A 54 -34.28 -47.70 -5.14
CA PRO A 54 -33.10 -48.24 -5.80
C PRO A 54 -31.93 -47.25 -5.77
N SER A 55 -30.70 -47.76 -5.88
CA SER A 55 -29.50 -46.93 -5.96
C SER A 55 -29.51 -46.00 -7.18
N VAL A 56 -29.15 -44.73 -7.00
CA VAL A 56 -28.89 -43.80 -8.13
C VAL A 56 -27.52 -44.04 -8.79
N TYR A 57 -26.70 -44.95 -8.23
CA TYR A 57 -25.34 -45.24 -8.66
C TYR A 57 -25.17 -46.69 -9.13
N THR A 58 -24.47 -46.86 -10.26
CA THR A 58 -24.31 -48.13 -11.00
C THR A 58 -23.44 -49.18 -10.31
N ASP A 59 -22.67 -48.81 -9.29
CA ASP A 59 -21.73 -49.66 -8.55
C ASP A 59 -22.07 -49.81 -7.05
N VAL A 60 -23.20 -49.26 -6.62
CA VAL A 60 -23.78 -49.43 -5.28
C VAL A 60 -25.02 -50.30 -5.42
N ALA A 61 -25.03 -51.46 -4.74
CA ALA A 61 -26.15 -52.38 -4.77
C ALA A 61 -27.34 -51.88 -3.94
N ASP A 62 -28.56 -52.27 -4.32
CA ASP A 62 -29.82 -51.91 -3.64
C ASP A 62 -29.91 -52.47 -2.19
N ASP A 63 -28.97 -53.32 -1.76
CA ASP A 63 -28.85 -53.89 -0.41
C ASP A 63 -27.55 -53.50 0.32
N ALA A 64 -26.78 -52.55 -0.22
CA ALA A 64 -25.54 -52.07 0.40
C ALA A 64 -25.83 -51.08 1.54
N ALA A 65 -25.13 -51.21 2.69
CA ALA A 65 -25.36 -50.37 3.88
C ALA A 65 -25.25 -48.84 3.64
N CYS A 66 -24.49 -48.42 2.63
CA CYS A 66 -24.36 -47.01 2.25
C CYS A 66 -25.37 -46.52 1.19
N GLN A 67 -26.26 -47.36 0.69
CA GLN A 67 -27.13 -47.06 -0.46
C GLN A 67 -28.11 -45.91 -0.16
N GLY A 68 -28.89 -46.01 0.92
CA GLY A 68 -29.83 -44.95 1.31
C GLY A 68 -29.12 -43.63 1.60
N ALA A 69 -27.96 -43.70 2.25
CA ALA A 69 -27.14 -42.53 2.58
C ALA A 69 -26.54 -41.85 1.33
N ALA A 70 -26.02 -42.63 0.37
CA ALA A 70 -25.50 -42.11 -0.89
C ALA A 70 -26.61 -41.47 -1.74
N ASN A 71 -27.79 -42.09 -1.80
CA ASN A 71 -28.98 -41.51 -2.45
C ASN A 71 -29.41 -40.19 -1.77
N LEU A 72 -29.48 -40.16 -0.44
CA LEU A 72 -29.88 -38.98 0.34
C LEU A 72 -28.90 -37.82 0.19
N LEU A 73 -27.59 -38.05 0.34
CA LEU A 73 -26.58 -36.99 0.19
C LEU A 73 -26.45 -36.48 -1.24
N GLN A 74 -26.79 -37.30 -2.25
CA GLN A 74 -26.91 -36.88 -3.65
C GLN A 74 -28.13 -35.97 -3.84
N ALA A 75 -29.29 -36.33 -3.27
CA ALA A 75 -30.51 -35.52 -3.34
C ALA A 75 -30.40 -34.20 -2.57
N LYS A 76 -29.58 -34.15 -1.52
CA LYS A 76 -29.19 -32.93 -0.77
C LYS A 76 -28.07 -32.13 -1.46
N GLY A 77 -27.47 -32.64 -2.53
CA GLY A 77 -26.36 -32.01 -3.26
C GLY A 77 -24.98 -32.12 -2.58
N LEU A 78 -24.91 -32.63 -1.35
CA LEU A 78 -23.70 -32.63 -0.51
C LEU A 78 -22.60 -33.54 -1.07
N MET A 79 -22.96 -34.74 -1.54
CA MET A 79 -22.03 -35.67 -2.18
C MET A 79 -22.45 -36.00 -3.61
N GLN A 80 -21.47 -36.13 -4.51
CA GLN A 80 -21.68 -36.49 -5.91
C GLN A 80 -20.97 -37.80 -6.28
N GLY A 81 -21.31 -38.37 -7.44
CA GLY A 81 -20.64 -39.55 -7.98
C GLY A 81 -19.27 -39.23 -8.58
N SER A 82 -18.41 -40.25 -8.74
CA SER A 82 -17.06 -40.15 -9.31
C SER A 82 -17.05 -40.07 -10.85
N GLY A 83 -18.08 -39.47 -11.45
CA GLY A 83 -18.35 -39.58 -12.89
C GLY A 83 -18.86 -40.97 -13.31
N GLY A 84 -19.30 -41.08 -14.58
CA GLY A 84 -19.76 -42.35 -15.18
C GLY A 84 -21.02 -42.98 -14.56
N GLY A 85 -21.67 -42.31 -13.59
CA GLY A 85 -22.76 -42.88 -12.80
C GLY A 85 -22.29 -43.80 -11.66
N ALA A 86 -21.02 -43.76 -11.28
CA ALA A 86 -20.47 -44.53 -10.16
C ALA A 86 -20.31 -43.68 -8.89
N PHE A 87 -20.29 -44.31 -7.72
CA PHE A 87 -20.01 -43.70 -6.42
C PHE A 87 -18.67 -44.14 -5.85
N GLN A 88 -18.21 -45.36 -6.13
CA GLN A 88 -17.02 -46.01 -5.55
C GLN A 88 -17.10 -46.18 -4.01
N PRO A 89 -18.13 -46.89 -3.49
CA PRO A 89 -18.37 -46.99 -2.04
C PRO A 89 -17.21 -47.61 -1.24
N GLN A 90 -16.33 -48.38 -1.88
CA GLN A 90 -15.20 -49.08 -1.25
C GLN A 90 -13.86 -48.33 -1.40
N ARG A 91 -13.82 -47.17 -2.06
CA ARG A 91 -12.61 -46.34 -2.11
C ARG A 91 -12.48 -45.56 -0.80
N THR A 92 -11.26 -45.46 -0.26
CA THR A 92 -10.93 -44.53 0.83
C THR A 92 -11.30 -43.09 0.43
N ALA A 93 -12.09 -42.42 1.27
CA ALA A 93 -12.46 -41.02 1.09
C ALA A 93 -11.30 -40.09 1.50
N THR A 94 -11.22 -38.92 0.89
CA THR A 94 -10.23 -37.90 1.29
C THR A 94 -10.86 -36.87 2.25
N PRO A 95 -10.05 -36.17 3.07
CA PRO A 95 -10.54 -35.06 3.89
C PRO A 95 -11.26 -33.98 3.05
N LEU A 96 -10.74 -33.66 1.86
CA LEU A 96 -11.38 -32.70 0.94
C LEU A 96 -12.79 -33.14 0.51
N GLU A 97 -13.06 -34.43 0.35
CA GLU A 97 -14.40 -34.94 -0.01
C GLU A 97 -15.40 -34.80 1.14
N ALA A 98 -14.94 -34.93 2.39
CA ALA A 98 -15.73 -34.64 3.57
C ALA A 98 -15.93 -33.13 3.77
N ALA A 99 -14.87 -32.33 3.66
CA ALA A 99 -14.92 -30.87 3.75
C ALA A 99 -15.87 -30.27 2.71
N THR A 100 -15.84 -30.78 1.47
CA THR A 100 -16.78 -30.39 0.40
C THR A 100 -18.24 -30.62 0.78
N ALA A 101 -18.57 -31.79 1.35
CA ALA A 101 -19.92 -32.08 1.80
C ALA A 101 -20.34 -31.21 2.99
N LEU A 102 -19.40 -30.89 3.89
CA LEU A 102 -19.63 -30.06 5.07
C LEU A 102 -19.73 -28.56 4.74
N MET A 103 -18.97 -28.03 3.77
CA MET A 103 -19.12 -26.65 3.27
C MET A 103 -20.48 -26.44 2.60
N ARG A 104 -20.91 -27.38 1.74
CA ARG A 104 -22.26 -27.37 1.17
C ARG A 104 -23.35 -27.52 2.23
N TRP A 105 -23.10 -28.28 3.30
CA TRP A 105 -24.02 -28.39 4.43
C TRP A 105 -24.05 -27.12 5.28
N ALA A 106 -22.93 -26.41 5.44
CA ALA A 106 -22.88 -25.10 6.06
C ALA A 106 -23.66 -24.04 5.26
N GLY A 107 -23.83 -24.25 3.95
CA GLY A 107 -24.72 -23.46 3.08
C GLY A 107 -24.03 -22.88 1.85
N LEU A 108 -22.72 -23.10 1.71
CA LEU A 108 -21.93 -22.55 0.61
C LEU A 108 -22.27 -23.25 -0.70
N SER A 109 -22.66 -22.48 -1.72
CA SER A 109 -22.88 -22.98 -3.07
C SER A 109 -21.57 -23.14 -3.82
N ASP A 110 -21.57 -23.99 -4.84
CA ASP A 110 -20.43 -24.20 -5.75
C ASP A 110 -19.91 -22.89 -6.39
N LYS A 111 -20.72 -21.83 -6.47
CA LYS A 111 -20.28 -20.48 -6.90
C LYS A 111 -19.38 -19.80 -5.85
N GLN A 112 -19.79 -19.82 -4.58
CA GLN A 112 -19.02 -19.21 -3.48
C GLN A 112 -17.74 -20.01 -3.23
N ILE A 113 -17.80 -21.34 -3.40
CA ILE A 113 -16.63 -22.22 -3.23
C ILE A 113 -15.63 -22.07 -4.39
N GLY A 114 -16.08 -21.89 -5.64
CA GLY A 114 -15.20 -21.68 -6.80
C GLY A 114 -14.97 -22.93 -7.66
N ALA A 115 -13.78 -23.03 -8.26
CA ALA A 115 -13.42 -24.10 -9.19
C ALA A 115 -12.86 -25.36 -8.49
N TRP A 116 -13.33 -26.53 -8.91
CA TRP A 116 -12.82 -27.81 -8.43
C TRP A 116 -11.51 -28.20 -9.15
N PRO A 117 -10.46 -28.68 -8.45
CA PRO A 117 -10.40 -28.92 -7.00
C PRO A 117 -9.79 -27.77 -6.18
N ASN A 118 -9.13 -26.80 -6.83
CA ASN A 118 -8.21 -25.87 -6.15
C ASN A 118 -8.92 -24.99 -5.11
N ASP A 119 -9.99 -24.29 -5.49
CA ASP A 119 -10.68 -23.37 -4.56
C ASP A 119 -11.43 -24.14 -3.46
N TYR A 120 -11.92 -25.35 -3.76
CA TYR A 120 -12.47 -26.26 -2.76
C TYR A 120 -11.41 -26.65 -1.70
N SER A 121 -10.16 -26.85 -2.12
CA SER A 121 -9.08 -27.17 -1.19
C SER A 121 -8.65 -25.93 -0.40
N ALA A 122 -8.48 -24.78 -1.06
CA ALA A 122 -8.08 -23.54 -0.42
C ALA A 122 -9.11 -23.06 0.61
N LEU A 123 -10.40 -23.02 0.26
CA LEU A 123 -11.49 -22.68 1.18
C LEU A 123 -11.64 -23.70 2.31
N ALA A 124 -11.45 -25.00 2.03
CA ALA A 124 -11.45 -26.01 3.09
C ALA A 124 -10.26 -25.84 4.06
N HIS A 125 -9.11 -25.34 3.61
CA HIS A 125 -7.98 -25.03 4.48
C HIS A 125 -8.19 -23.71 5.25
N SER A 126 -8.72 -22.64 4.64
CA SER A 126 -8.99 -21.38 5.35
C SER A 126 -10.08 -21.54 6.41
N LEU A 127 -11.11 -22.36 6.12
CA LEU A 127 -12.12 -22.79 7.09
C LEU A 127 -11.60 -23.85 8.09
N THR A 128 -10.34 -24.28 8.00
CA THR A 128 -9.72 -25.38 8.79
C THR A 128 -10.48 -26.73 8.77
N LEU A 129 -11.32 -26.93 7.74
CA LEU A 129 -12.06 -28.17 7.47
C LEU A 129 -11.23 -29.23 6.72
N ALA A 130 -10.03 -28.91 6.22
CA ALA A 130 -9.14 -29.87 5.59
C ALA A 130 -7.78 -29.93 6.30
N GLY A 131 -7.43 -31.11 6.83
CA GLY A 131 -6.14 -31.40 7.44
C GLY A 131 -5.85 -32.90 7.53
N GLY A 132 -4.57 -33.26 7.50
CA GLY A 132 -4.07 -34.64 7.57
C GLY A 132 -4.19 -35.44 6.25
N ASP A 133 -3.39 -36.51 6.13
CA ASP A 133 -3.35 -37.36 4.92
C ASP A 133 -4.53 -38.36 4.84
N VAL A 134 -5.19 -38.65 5.96
CA VAL A 134 -6.13 -39.77 6.11
C VAL A 134 -7.36 -39.31 6.88
N LEU A 135 -8.54 -39.44 6.27
CA LEU A 135 -9.81 -39.14 6.92
C LEU A 135 -10.20 -40.25 7.90
N THR A 136 -10.34 -39.89 9.18
CA THR A 136 -10.81 -40.78 10.27
C THR A 136 -12.22 -40.39 10.74
N GLU A 137 -12.87 -41.26 11.51
CA GLU A 137 -14.13 -40.94 12.21
C GLU A 137 -13.99 -39.77 13.19
N SER A 138 -12.86 -39.70 13.91
CA SER A 138 -12.56 -38.59 14.83
C SER A 138 -12.43 -37.26 14.10
N SER A 139 -11.59 -37.20 13.06
CA SER A 139 -11.39 -35.98 12.29
C SER A 139 -12.65 -35.56 11.52
N LEU A 140 -13.44 -36.52 11.00
CA LEU A 140 -14.73 -36.21 10.36
C LEU A 140 -15.71 -35.57 11.35
N LYS A 141 -15.74 -36.04 12.61
CA LYS A 141 -16.59 -35.49 13.66
C LYS A 141 -16.13 -34.09 14.08
N GLU A 142 -14.83 -33.86 14.22
CA GLU A 142 -14.24 -32.54 14.48
C GLU A 142 -14.58 -31.53 13.35
N MET A 143 -14.40 -31.94 12.09
CA MET A 143 -14.81 -31.15 10.93
C MET A 143 -16.31 -30.85 10.91
N ALA A 144 -17.16 -31.80 11.31
CA ALA A 144 -18.61 -31.61 11.34
C ALA A 144 -19.06 -30.69 12.49
N GLU A 145 -18.45 -30.79 13.67
CA GLU A 145 -18.68 -29.88 14.80
C GLU A 145 -18.25 -28.45 14.47
N LEU A 146 -17.20 -28.29 13.66
CA LEU A 146 -16.74 -26.99 13.16
C LEU A 146 -17.66 -26.42 12.06
N ALA A 147 -18.02 -27.23 11.06
CA ALA A 147 -18.95 -26.83 10.01
C ALA A 147 -20.36 -26.51 10.55
N ALA A 148 -20.76 -27.12 11.67
CA ALA A 148 -22.01 -26.78 12.36
C ALA A 148 -22.01 -25.34 12.89
N GLN A 149 -20.88 -24.88 13.46
CA GLN A 149 -20.73 -23.49 13.92
C GLN A 149 -20.79 -22.52 12.73
N TYR A 150 -20.10 -22.83 11.62
CA TYR A 150 -20.15 -22.01 10.41
C TYR A 150 -21.56 -21.95 9.79
N ARG A 151 -22.33 -23.05 9.89
CA ARG A 151 -23.72 -23.11 9.45
C ARG A 151 -24.63 -22.14 10.21
N GLU A 152 -24.36 -21.85 11.49
CA GLU A 152 -25.15 -20.88 12.26
C GLU A 152 -24.99 -19.45 11.72
N THR A 153 -23.78 -19.06 11.30
CA THR A 153 -23.53 -17.75 10.63
C THR A 153 -24.03 -17.73 9.19
N ILE A 154 -23.69 -18.74 8.38
CA ILE A 154 -23.97 -18.77 6.93
C ILE A 154 -25.48 -18.91 6.64
N GLN A 155 -26.27 -19.42 7.59
CA GLN A 155 -27.74 -19.57 7.46
C GLN A 155 -28.51 -18.76 8.52
N ALA A 156 -27.93 -17.68 9.04
CA ALA A 156 -28.63 -16.71 9.87
C ALA A 156 -29.75 -15.98 9.10
N GLU A 157 -30.79 -15.53 9.81
CA GLU A 157 -31.89 -14.73 9.22
C GLU A 157 -31.45 -13.32 8.79
N THR A 158 -30.35 -12.83 9.36
CA THR A 158 -29.63 -11.63 8.90
C THR A 158 -28.19 -12.06 8.63
N PRO A 159 -27.67 -11.94 7.40
CA PRO A 159 -26.31 -12.34 7.09
C PRO A 159 -25.26 -11.52 7.86
N ALA A 160 -24.10 -12.12 8.08
CA ALA A 160 -22.92 -11.47 8.67
C ALA A 160 -21.64 -12.13 8.13
N PRO A 161 -20.48 -11.44 8.14
CA PRO A 161 -19.20 -12.05 7.82
C PRO A 161 -18.89 -13.22 8.78
N LEU A 162 -18.37 -14.32 8.23
CA LEU A 162 -17.83 -15.42 9.02
C LEU A 162 -16.34 -15.18 9.26
N PHE A 163 -15.91 -15.19 10.52
CA PHE A 163 -14.49 -15.10 10.90
C PHE A 163 -13.94 -16.47 11.29
N VAL A 164 -12.79 -16.84 10.73
CA VAL A 164 -12.03 -18.06 11.08
C VAL A 164 -10.55 -17.68 11.18
N ASN A 165 -9.84 -18.19 12.19
CA ASN A 165 -8.46 -17.81 12.52
C ASN A 165 -8.24 -16.29 12.65
N GLY A 166 -9.30 -15.53 12.97
CA GLY A 166 -9.26 -14.07 13.07
C GLY A 166 -9.57 -13.31 11.77
N GLU A 167 -9.82 -14.00 10.65
CA GLU A 167 -9.99 -13.41 9.32
C GLU A 167 -11.37 -13.68 8.72
N ALA A 168 -11.91 -12.66 8.04
CA ALA A 168 -13.17 -12.76 7.31
C ALA A 168 -13.06 -13.72 6.11
N GLN A 169 -13.97 -14.69 6.03
CA GLN A 169 -13.95 -15.75 5.04
C GLN A 169 -14.76 -15.37 3.78
N PRO A 170 -14.36 -15.81 2.57
CA PRO A 170 -14.95 -15.36 1.32
C PRO A 170 -16.28 -16.08 1.02
N ILE A 171 -17.31 -15.80 1.82
CA ILE A 171 -18.62 -16.45 1.75
C ILE A 171 -19.66 -15.70 0.90
N PHE A 172 -19.35 -14.50 0.40
CA PHE A 172 -20.30 -13.69 -0.40
C PHE A 172 -19.99 -13.82 -1.91
N PRO A 173 -21.00 -14.09 -2.77
CA PRO A 173 -20.78 -14.31 -4.20
C PRO A 173 -20.56 -13.01 -4.98
N TYR A 174 -19.42 -12.92 -5.67
CA TYR A 174 -19.01 -11.71 -6.40
C TYR A 174 -20.02 -11.26 -7.49
N ASP A 175 -20.73 -12.20 -8.13
CA ASP A 175 -21.70 -11.88 -9.18
C ASP A 175 -23.02 -11.27 -8.66
N THR A 176 -23.03 -10.85 -7.39
CA THR A 176 -24.15 -10.14 -6.72
C THR A 176 -23.76 -8.78 -6.14
N ILE A 177 -22.50 -8.31 -6.27
CA ILE A 177 -22.08 -7.02 -5.71
C ILE A 177 -22.94 -5.88 -6.25
N ILE A 178 -23.57 -5.13 -5.34
CA ILE A 178 -24.34 -3.93 -5.61
C ILE A 178 -23.35 -2.78 -5.88
N ARG A 179 -23.67 -1.97 -6.87
CA ARG A 179 -22.85 -0.86 -7.37
C ARG A 179 -23.71 0.39 -7.47
N GLU A 180 -23.32 1.44 -6.74
CA GLU A 180 -24.14 2.61 -6.46
C GLU A 180 -23.33 3.92 -6.47
N VAL A 181 -23.99 5.04 -6.79
CA VAL A 181 -23.43 6.39 -6.74
C VAL A 181 -24.32 7.32 -5.92
N VAL A 182 -23.69 8.12 -5.08
CA VAL A 182 -24.29 9.24 -4.33
C VAL A 182 -23.43 10.49 -4.43
N TYR A 183 -23.95 11.64 -4.01
CA TYR A 183 -23.23 12.91 -3.95
C TYR A 183 -23.23 13.42 -2.51
N VAL A 184 -22.06 13.42 -1.85
CA VAL A 184 -21.90 13.83 -0.44
C VAL A 184 -21.68 15.35 -0.36
N GLU A 185 -22.37 16.00 0.57
CA GLU A 185 -22.34 17.44 0.82
C GLU A 185 -21.24 17.80 1.84
N THR A 186 -20.12 18.30 1.33
CA THR A 186 -18.89 18.59 2.08
C THR A 186 -19.01 19.83 2.98
N PRO A 187 -18.04 20.16 3.85
CA PRO A 187 -17.99 21.43 4.55
C PRO A 187 -17.44 22.62 3.74
N VAL A 188 -17.03 22.45 2.48
CA VAL A 188 -16.18 23.40 1.72
C VAL A 188 -16.89 24.05 0.52
N ASP A 189 -16.29 25.13 0.00
CA ASP A 189 -16.78 25.97 -1.12
C ASP A 189 -15.58 26.35 -2.01
N THR A 190 -14.92 25.34 -2.56
CA THR A 190 -13.60 25.48 -3.21
C THR A 190 -13.66 26.28 -4.52
N ASP A 191 -14.81 26.29 -5.22
CA ASP A 191 -15.04 27.19 -6.36
C ASP A 191 -15.66 28.57 -5.99
N SER A 192 -15.83 28.85 -4.69
CA SER A 192 -16.22 30.15 -4.09
C SER A 192 -17.55 30.73 -4.61
N ASP A 193 -18.51 29.86 -4.92
CA ASP A 193 -19.83 30.21 -5.45
C ASP A 193 -20.86 30.49 -4.34
N GLY A 194 -20.57 30.13 -3.08
CA GLY A 194 -21.41 30.34 -1.90
C GLY A 194 -22.28 29.14 -1.52
N LYS A 195 -22.02 27.96 -2.08
CA LYS A 195 -22.68 26.68 -1.76
C LYS A 195 -21.67 25.72 -1.10
N ALA A 196 -22.17 24.60 -0.57
CA ALA A 196 -21.31 23.48 -0.20
C ALA A 196 -21.03 22.61 -1.44
N ASP A 197 -19.78 22.21 -1.64
CA ASP A 197 -19.39 21.31 -2.73
C ASP A 197 -20.02 19.92 -2.55
N LEU A 198 -20.58 19.38 -3.64
CA LEU A 198 -21.09 18.01 -3.71
C LEU A 198 -20.05 17.11 -4.37
N VAL A 199 -19.44 16.21 -3.61
CA VAL A 199 -18.46 15.25 -4.13
C VAL A 199 -19.10 13.93 -4.52
N LYS A 200 -18.77 13.43 -5.71
CA LYS A 200 -19.27 12.16 -6.24
C LYS A 200 -18.61 10.98 -5.52
N VAL A 201 -19.42 10.09 -4.94
CA VAL A 201 -18.97 8.90 -4.21
C VAL A 201 -19.50 7.63 -4.87
N LEU A 202 -18.59 6.70 -5.18
CA LEU A 202 -18.86 5.38 -5.74
C LEU A 202 -18.85 4.33 -4.63
N ILE A 203 -19.84 3.45 -4.62
CA ILE A 203 -20.05 2.43 -3.58
C ILE A 203 -20.13 1.05 -4.26
N GLN A 204 -19.35 0.10 -3.77
CA GLN A 204 -19.48 -1.34 -4.06
C GLN A 204 -19.77 -2.07 -2.75
N ARG A 205 -20.90 -2.79 -2.65
CA ARG A 205 -21.30 -3.49 -1.40
C ARG A 205 -21.88 -4.89 -1.64
N PRO A 206 -21.71 -5.84 -0.71
CA PRO A 206 -22.31 -7.18 -0.82
C PRO A 206 -23.85 -7.12 -0.79
N ALA A 207 -24.52 -7.88 -1.66
CA ALA A 207 -26.00 -7.93 -1.72
C ALA A 207 -26.67 -8.25 -0.37
N ALA A 208 -25.98 -9.00 0.49
CA ALA A 208 -26.38 -9.30 1.87
C ALA A 208 -26.72 -8.07 2.73
N THR A 209 -26.29 -6.87 2.34
CA THR A 209 -26.67 -5.61 2.99
C THR A 209 -28.16 -5.25 2.80
N GLU A 210 -28.79 -5.67 1.69
CA GLU A 210 -30.26 -5.60 1.50
C GLU A 210 -31.00 -6.58 2.41
N GLU A 211 -30.35 -7.67 2.83
CA GLU A 211 -30.86 -8.65 3.79
C GLU A 211 -30.57 -8.23 5.25
N GLY A 212 -30.13 -6.98 5.45
CA GLY A 212 -29.97 -6.34 6.76
C GLY A 212 -28.55 -6.39 7.34
N MET A 213 -27.59 -7.04 6.66
CA MET A 213 -26.18 -7.03 7.07
C MET A 213 -25.66 -5.58 7.15
N LYS A 214 -24.83 -5.29 8.16
CA LYS A 214 -24.09 -4.02 8.26
C LYS A 214 -22.63 -4.25 7.90
N ALA A 215 -22.20 -3.65 6.80
CA ALA A 215 -20.84 -3.80 6.27
C ALA A 215 -19.91 -2.74 6.87
N ALA A 216 -18.70 -3.15 7.26
CA ALA A 216 -17.59 -2.22 7.43
C ALA A 216 -17.15 -1.66 6.08
N THR A 217 -16.65 -0.43 6.05
CA THR A 217 -16.21 0.22 4.82
C THR A 217 -14.69 0.31 4.71
N ILE A 218 -14.16 -0.08 3.57
CA ILE A 218 -12.80 0.26 3.12
C ILE A 218 -12.96 1.40 2.10
N PHE A 219 -12.43 2.59 2.44
CA PHE A 219 -12.59 3.82 1.67
C PHE A 219 -11.26 4.22 1.00
N GLU A 220 -11.27 4.47 -0.30
CA GLU A 220 -10.15 5.02 -1.06
C GLU A 220 -10.49 6.41 -1.60
N ALA A 221 -9.84 7.44 -1.04
CA ALA A 221 -9.93 8.83 -1.47
C ALA A 221 -8.83 9.12 -2.50
N ARG A 222 -9.17 9.11 -3.80
CA ARG A 222 -8.20 9.04 -4.91
C ARG A 222 -8.61 9.97 -6.07
N PRO A 223 -8.06 11.19 -6.16
CA PRO A 223 -8.41 12.16 -7.20
C PRO A 223 -8.29 11.62 -8.63
N TYR A 224 -7.26 10.82 -8.91
CA TYR A 224 -7.03 10.19 -10.22
C TYR A 224 -8.19 9.34 -10.76
N SER A 225 -9.02 8.75 -9.89
CA SER A 225 -9.92 7.66 -10.29
C SER A 225 -11.06 8.12 -11.22
N ALA A 226 -11.36 9.42 -11.22
CA ALA A 226 -12.33 10.07 -12.11
C ALA A 226 -11.80 10.38 -13.53
N GLY A 227 -10.54 10.01 -13.83
CA GLY A 227 -9.80 10.43 -15.01
C GLY A 227 -8.83 11.57 -14.68
N CYS A 228 -7.92 11.87 -15.61
CA CYS A 228 -6.91 12.93 -15.47
C CYS A 228 -6.77 13.72 -16.77
N THR A 229 -6.16 14.91 -16.71
CA THR A 229 -5.91 15.79 -17.86
C THR A 229 -4.53 15.53 -18.50
N ASP A 230 -4.16 16.33 -19.49
CA ASP A 230 -2.85 16.35 -20.15
C ASP A 230 -1.88 17.42 -19.58
N ALA A 231 -2.09 17.85 -18.32
CA ALA A 231 -1.27 18.88 -17.65
C ALA A 231 0.25 18.61 -17.57
N TYR A 232 0.67 17.34 -17.58
CA TYR A 232 2.09 16.93 -17.65
C TYR A 232 2.63 17.05 -19.10
N ASP A 233 2.72 18.28 -19.60
CA ASP A 233 3.34 18.61 -20.90
C ASP A 233 4.81 19.05 -20.74
N LEU A 234 5.68 18.51 -21.61
CA LEU A 234 7.13 18.71 -21.62
C LEU A 234 7.53 20.20 -21.76
N ASP A 235 6.82 20.96 -22.59
CA ASP A 235 7.07 22.38 -22.81
C ASP A 235 6.89 23.19 -21.51
N THR A 236 5.88 22.86 -20.71
CA THR A 236 5.58 23.51 -19.43
C THR A 236 6.57 23.08 -18.35
N TRP A 237 6.92 21.80 -18.33
CA TRP A 237 7.86 21.19 -17.38
C TRP A 237 9.27 21.78 -17.46
N ASN A 238 9.84 21.77 -18.67
CA ASN A 238 11.22 22.18 -18.91
C ASN A 238 11.44 23.69 -18.69
N ALA A 239 10.41 24.51 -18.91
CA ALA A 239 10.50 25.97 -18.85
C ALA A 239 10.90 26.54 -17.48
N HIS A 240 10.82 25.74 -16.41
CA HIS A 240 11.08 26.18 -15.03
C HIS A 240 12.31 25.55 -14.37
N ILE A 241 12.79 24.40 -14.87
CA ILE A 241 13.95 23.68 -14.30
C ILE A 241 15.28 24.03 -14.95
N VAL A 242 15.30 24.36 -16.25
CA VAL A 242 16.53 24.69 -17.00
C VAL A 242 16.91 26.16 -16.78
N ASP A 243 18.21 26.43 -16.58
CA ASP A 243 18.75 27.78 -16.27
C ASP A 243 18.05 28.43 -15.05
N ALA A 244 17.68 27.61 -14.06
CA ALA A 244 16.89 28.01 -12.89
C ALA A 244 17.58 29.11 -12.06
N LYS A 245 16.75 29.95 -11.42
CA LYS A 245 17.18 31.20 -10.77
C LYS A 245 16.84 31.21 -9.29
N LEU A 246 17.60 30.40 -8.55
CA LEU A 246 17.51 30.27 -7.09
C LEU A 246 17.50 31.65 -6.41
N THR A 247 16.52 31.86 -5.55
CA THR A 247 16.26 33.13 -4.87
C THR A 247 17.36 33.43 -3.85
N GLN A 248 18.13 34.49 -4.07
CA GLN A 248 19.12 34.94 -3.10
C GLN A 248 18.47 35.70 -1.94
N ALA A 249 18.59 35.16 -0.73
CA ALA A 249 18.22 35.81 0.52
C ALA A 249 18.93 37.17 0.66
N GLN A 250 18.15 38.23 0.91
CA GLN A 250 18.67 39.60 1.08
C GLN A 250 19.01 39.92 2.55
N GLN A 251 18.53 39.10 3.49
CA GLN A 251 18.78 39.17 4.93
C GLN A 251 18.48 37.79 5.54
N SER A 252 19.19 37.39 6.59
CA SER A 252 18.79 36.20 7.37
C SER A 252 17.49 36.50 8.13
N THR A 253 16.57 35.52 8.18
CA THR A 253 15.41 35.55 9.07
C THR A 253 15.74 34.91 10.42
N THR A 254 14.81 34.99 11.38
CA THR A 254 14.87 34.26 12.66
C THR A 254 13.52 33.59 12.95
N THR A 255 12.87 33.14 11.89
CA THR A 255 11.56 32.48 11.92
C THR A 255 11.66 31.06 12.46
N THR A 256 10.61 30.58 13.13
CA THR A 256 10.49 29.23 13.68
C THR A 256 9.26 28.52 13.09
N LYS A 257 8.99 27.27 13.50
CA LYS A 257 7.76 26.57 13.05
C LYS A 257 6.50 27.35 13.44
N GLU A 258 6.52 27.93 14.64
CA GLU A 258 5.43 28.72 15.20
C GLU A 258 5.19 30.07 14.50
N ASP A 259 6.09 30.52 13.63
CA ASP A 259 5.87 31.68 12.75
C ASP A 259 5.13 31.30 11.44
N TRP A 260 5.00 30.00 11.14
CA TRP A 260 4.40 29.44 9.93
C TRP A 260 3.11 28.64 10.15
N ASP A 261 2.64 28.52 11.40
CA ASP A 261 1.41 27.82 11.78
C ASP A 261 0.19 28.34 11.01
N TRP A 262 -0.27 27.55 10.03
CA TRP A 262 -1.41 27.87 9.19
C TRP A 262 -2.72 27.90 9.98
N THR A 263 -2.88 27.00 10.96
CA THR A 263 -4.11 26.89 11.78
C THR A 263 -4.32 28.11 12.69
N ALA A 264 -3.23 28.76 13.12
CA ALA A 264 -3.27 30.00 13.86
C ALA A 264 -3.53 31.25 12.98
N ALA A 265 -3.42 31.12 11.66
CA ALA A 265 -3.68 32.17 10.68
C ALA A 265 -5.11 32.13 10.09
N GLU A 266 -5.77 30.96 10.11
CA GLU A 266 -7.14 30.76 9.61
C GLU A 266 -8.19 31.55 10.44
N THR A 267 -9.20 32.15 9.78
CA THR A 267 -10.26 32.91 10.48
C THR A 267 -11.66 32.80 9.85
N GLU A 268 -12.60 32.29 10.67
CA GLU A 268 -14.07 32.21 10.45
C GLU A 268 -14.57 31.18 9.41
N GLU A 269 -15.32 30.17 9.87
CA GLU A 269 -16.07 29.22 9.03
C GLU A 269 -17.02 29.93 8.05
N ALA A 270 -16.94 29.57 6.76
CA ALA A 270 -17.83 30.10 5.74
C ALA A 270 -19.29 29.64 5.95
N GLN A 271 -20.26 30.57 5.85
CA GLN A 271 -21.69 30.27 6.01
C GLN A 271 -22.32 29.80 4.70
N LEU A 272 -22.02 28.55 4.32
CA LEU A 272 -22.36 27.97 3.02
C LEU A 272 -23.84 27.69 2.81
N THR A 273 -24.30 27.85 1.56
CA THR A 273 -25.67 27.51 1.14
C THR A 273 -25.81 26.00 0.95
N ARG A 274 -26.39 25.33 1.95
CA ARG A 274 -26.68 23.88 1.93
C ARG A 274 -27.90 23.50 1.09
N GLN A 275 -27.87 22.32 0.48
CA GLN A 275 -29.01 21.73 -0.22
C GLN A 275 -30.13 21.37 0.77
N THR A 276 -31.38 21.54 0.34
CA THR A 276 -32.55 21.21 1.17
C THR A 276 -33.08 19.84 0.82
N ALA A 277 -33.01 18.90 1.75
CA ALA A 277 -33.62 17.57 1.61
C ALA A 277 -35.13 17.69 1.32
N THR A 278 -35.57 17.14 0.18
CA THR A 278 -36.95 17.17 -0.30
C THR A 278 -37.71 15.87 0.00
N GLY A 279 -36.98 14.79 0.27
CA GLY A 279 -37.45 13.46 0.63
C GLY A 279 -36.25 12.51 0.82
N THR A 280 -36.52 11.24 1.07
CA THR A 280 -35.51 10.17 1.17
C THR A 280 -35.65 9.20 -0.01
N GLY A 281 -34.54 8.63 -0.49
CA GLY A 281 -34.57 7.68 -1.61
C GLY A 281 -33.39 6.71 -1.65
N GLU A 282 -33.24 6.06 -2.80
CA GLU A 282 -32.18 5.09 -3.12
C GLU A 282 -31.02 5.81 -3.83
N ALA A 283 -29.84 5.19 -3.85
CA ALA A 283 -28.70 5.67 -4.63
C ALA A 283 -28.92 5.50 -6.14
N GLY A 284 -28.15 6.21 -6.96
CA GLY A 284 -28.13 5.96 -8.41
C GLY A 284 -27.36 4.68 -8.74
N ASP A 285 -27.70 3.99 -9.83
CA ASP A 285 -26.96 2.80 -10.29
C ASP A 285 -25.57 3.14 -10.90
N GLY A 286 -25.27 4.44 -11.07
CA GLY A 286 -24.04 4.95 -11.68
C GLY A 286 -23.98 4.85 -13.21
N GLY A 287 -24.87 4.06 -13.83
CA GLY A 287 -24.86 3.81 -15.27
C GLY A 287 -23.49 3.37 -15.81
N ASP A 288 -23.01 4.07 -16.83
CA ASP A 288 -21.75 3.75 -17.53
C ASP A 288 -20.48 3.97 -16.68
N VAL A 289 -20.57 4.62 -15.51
CA VAL A 289 -19.42 4.97 -14.64
C VAL A 289 -18.57 3.74 -14.28
N TRP A 290 -19.21 2.57 -14.09
CA TRP A 290 -18.56 1.29 -13.79
C TRP A 290 -17.81 0.67 -14.98
N THR A 291 -17.81 1.35 -16.13
CA THR A 291 -17.08 0.97 -17.35
C THR A 291 -16.16 2.08 -17.88
N THR A 292 -16.18 3.26 -17.25
CA THR A 292 -15.37 4.43 -17.63
C THR A 292 -14.48 4.97 -16.50
N THR A 293 -14.71 4.55 -15.25
CA THR A 293 -13.81 4.79 -14.11
C THR A 293 -12.66 3.78 -14.14
N GLU A 294 -11.57 4.06 -13.42
CA GLU A 294 -10.42 3.17 -13.29
C GLU A 294 -10.78 1.78 -12.71
N ASN A 295 -9.91 0.78 -12.95
CA ASN A 295 -10.06 -0.57 -12.44
C ASN A 295 -9.91 -0.61 -10.90
N VAL A 296 -10.85 -1.29 -10.22
CA VAL A 296 -10.90 -1.44 -8.75
C VAL A 296 -10.95 -2.91 -8.32
N ASP A 297 -10.56 -3.84 -9.20
CA ASP A 297 -10.60 -5.30 -8.98
C ASP A 297 -9.71 -5.73 -7.79
N SER A 298 -8.73 -4.89 -7.42
CA SER A 298 -7.89 -5.05 -6.22
C SER A 298 -8.70 -5.12 -4.92
N TYR A 299 -9.91 -4.56 -4.88
CA TYR A 299 -10.81 -4.56 -3.72
C TYR A 299 -11.83 -5.71 -3.72
N ASP A 300 -11.92 -6.49 -4.80
CA ASP A 300 -12.82 -7.64 -4.90
C ASP A 300 -12.61 -8.66 -3.78
N TYR A 301 -11.35 -8.84 -3.34
CA TYR A 301 -10.97 -9.71 -2.22
C TYR A 301 -11.74 -9.39 -0.94
N TRP A 302 -12.02 -8.11 -0.68
CA TRP A 302 -12.75 -7.64 0.50
C TRP A 302 -14.26 -7.70 0.32
N LEU A 303 -14.75 -7.44 -0.89
CA LEU A 303 -16.16 -7.54 -1.26
C LEU A 303 -16.71 -8.96 -1.05
N VAL A 304 -15.97 -10.00 -1.48
CA VAL A 304 -16.39 -11.40 -1.25
C VAL A 304 -16.31 -11.84 0.22
N ARG A 305 -15.66 -11.05 1.08
CA ARG A 305 -15.49 -11.28 2.53
C ARG A 305 -16.46 -10.47 3.40
N GLY A 306 -17.30 -9.63 2.82
CA GLY A 306 -18.39 -8.93 3.52
C GLY A 306 -18.11 -7.47 3.88
N TYR A 307 -16.95 -6.93 3.46
CA TYR A 307 -16.68 -5.49 3.52
C TYR A 307 -17.36 -4.78 2.34
N ALA A 308 -17.70 -3.51 2.51
CA ALA A 308 -17.98 -2.60 1.40
C ALA A 308 -16.70 -1.89 0.97
N TYR A 309 -16.59 -1.58 -0.31
CA TYR A 309 -15.57 -0.68 -0.86
C TYR A 309 -16.23 0.62 -1.30
N VAL A 310 -15.63 1.75 -0.95
CA VAL A 310 -16.09 3.08 -1.34
C VAL A 310 -14.93 3.85 -1.95
N SER A 311 -15.21 4.62 -3.00
CA SER A 311 -14.23 5.51 -3.64
C SER A 311 -14.80 6.91 -3.81
N CYS A 312 -13.98 7.92 -3.58
CA CYS A 312 -14.29 9.30 -3.90
C CYS A 312 -13.06 9.96 -4.51
N ALA A 313 -13.27 10.76 -5.55
CA ALA A 313 -12.20 11.52 -6.19
C ALA A 313 -12.12 12.98 -5.68
N GLY A 314 -13.05 13.42 -4.83
CA GLY A 314 -13.00 14.75 -4.19
C GLY A 314 -13.58 15.89 -5.04
N PRO A 315 -13.42 17.15 -4.59
CA PRO A 315 -13.80 18.35 -5.36
C PRO A 315 -13.02 18.46 -6.68
N GLY A 316 -13.47 19.25 -7.65
CA GLY A 316 -12.77 19.46 -8.93
C GLY A 316 -12.78 18.28 -9.91
N THR A 317 -13.16 17.09 -9.47
CA THR A 317 -13.13 15.86 -10.28
C THR A 317 -14.44 15.59 -11.03
N LEU A 318 -14.37 14.78 -12.10
CA LEU A 318 -15.46 14.60 -13.07
C LEU A 318 -16.80 14.21 -12.42
N GLY A 319 -17.72 15.17 -12.30
CA GLY A 319 -19.06 15.01 -11.74
C GLY A 319 -19.23 15.52 -10.31
N SER A 320 -18.17 15.88 -9.60
CA SER A 320 -18.23 16.66 -8.35
C SER A 320 -18.55 18.15 -8.65
N ASP A 321 -18.70 18.98 -7.61
CA ASP A 321 -18.51 20.43 -7.70
C ASP A 321 -17.06 20.82 -7.29
N GLY A 322 -16.75 22.10 -7.14
CA GLY A 322 -15.49 22.59 -6.60
C GLY A 322 -14.29 22.60 -7.55
N PHE A 323 -13.12 22.92 -6.99
CA PHE A 323 -11.80 22.88 -7.62
C PHE A 323 -10.95 21.74 -7.06
N GLU A 324 -10.02 21.23 -7.87
CA GLU A 324 -8.90 20.48 -7.33
C GLU A 324 -7.94 21.49 -6.67
N THR A 325 -7.58 21.23 -5.43
CA THR A 325 -6.83 22.14 -4.56
C THR A 325 -5.49 21.58 -4.09
N CYS A 326 -5.18 20.33 -4.50
CA CYS A 326 -3.95 19.59 -4.25
C CYS A 326 -3.49 19.63 -2.79
N ALA A 327 -3.82 18.58 -2.05
CA ALA A 327 -3.38 18.29 -0.68
C ALA A 327 -3.92 19.22 0.43
N SER A 328 -4.84 20.12 0.10
CA SER A 328 -5.31 21.22 0.95
C SER A 328 -6.07 20.77 2.21
N ALA A 329 -6.30 21.72 3.12
CA ALA A 329 -7.24 21.56 4.22
C ALA A 329 -8.67 21.31 3.71
N ASP A 330 -9.09 21.96 2.61
CA ASP A 330 -10.41 21.80 2.01
C ASP A 330 -10.63 20.40 1.40
N GLU A 331 -9.64 19.87 0.66
CA GLU A 331 -9.68 18.51 0.09
C GLU A 331 -9.77 17.47 1.22
N THR A 332 -8.98 17.68 2.28
CA THR A 332 -8.97 16.84 3.48
C THR A 332 -10.35 16.86 4.17
N ALA A 333 -10.97 18.04 4.31
CA ALA A 333 -12.28 18.19 4.92
C ALA A 333 -13.41 17.61 4.04
N ALA A 334 -13.28 17.68 2.71
CA ALA A 334 -14.19 17.04 1.77
C ALA A 334 -14.17 15.50 1.90
N PHE A 335 -13.00 14.88 2.05
CA PHE A 335 -12.90 13.44 2.28
C PHE A 335 -13.32 13.03 3.71
N ALA A 336 -13.05 13.84 4.72
CA ALA A 336 -13.54 13.62 6.08
C ALA A 336 -15.07 13.58 6.13
N ALA A 337 -15.76 14.41 5.34
CA ALA A 337 -17.22 14.37 5.21
C ALA A 337 -17.75 13.02 4.68
N VAL A 338 -17.04 12.39 3.75
CA VAL A 338 -17.40 11.04 3.26
C VAL A 338 -17.27 10.01 4.39
N VAL A 339 -16.24 10.11 5.23
CA VAL A 339 -16.11 9.26 6.44
C VAL A 339 -17.26 9.49 7.42
N GLN A 340 -17.64 10.75 7.69
CA GLN A 340 -18.76 11.07 8.58
C GLN A 340 -20.11 10.55 8.07
N TRP A 341 -20.38 10.67 6.76
CA TRP A 341 -21.58 10.10 6.15
C TRP A 341 -21.60 8.56 6.26
N LEU A 342 -20.45 7.90 6.03
CA LEU A 342 -20.29 6.45 6.24
C LEU A 342 -20.40 6.03 7.71
N ALA A 343 -20.05 6.92 8.64
CA ALA A 343 -20.21 6.74 10.08
C ALA A 343 -21.68 6.88 10.55
N GLY A 344 -22.54 7.50 9.72
CA GLY A 344 -23.94 7.77 10.03
C GLY A 344 -24.19 9.11 10.75
N ASP A 345 -23.27 10.08 10.63
CA ASP A 345 -23.44 11.44 11.17
C ASP A 345 -24.60 12.15 10.47
N GLU A 346 -25.66 12.51 11.21
CA GLU A 346 -26.83 13.20 10.65
C GLU A 346 -26.58 14.67 10.24
N SER A 347 -25.39 15.22 10.52
CA SER A 347 -24.98 16.55 10.05
C SER A 347 -24.49 16.54 8.60
N VAL A 348 -23.89 15.42 8.14
CA VAL A 348 -23.42 15.25 6.75
C VAL A 348 -24.44 14.46 5.94
N LYS A 349 -24.68 14.90 4.71
CA LYS A 349 -25.72 14.32 3.84
C LYS A 349 -25.12 13.82 2.54
N ALA A 350 -25.79 12.83 1.97
CA ALA A 350 -25.63 12.50 0.57
C ALA A 350 -26.98 12.57 -0.15
N TYR A 351 -26.95 12.76 -1.47
CA TYR A 351 -28.12 12.83 -2.32
C TYR A 351 -28.01 11.87 -3.51
N THR A 352 -29.15 11.43 -4.05
CA THR A 352 -29.22 10.58 -5.27
C THR A 352 -28.60 11.28 -6.49
N ASP A 353 -28.76 12.61 -6.58
CA ASP A 353 -28.19 13.46 -7.63
C ASP A 353 -28.02 14.91 -7.13
N LYS A 354 -27.18 15.70 -7.82
CA LYS A 354 -26.84 17.09 -7.47
C LYS A 354 -28.03 18.07 -7.47
N THR A 355 -29.24 17.67 -7.86
CA THR A 355 -30.35 18.60 -8.16
C THR A 355 -31.67 18.29 -7.45
N SER A 356 -32.01 17.03 -7.20
CA SER A 356 -33.32 16.64 -6.65
C SER A 356 -33.48 16.91 -5.15
N GLY A 357 -32.37 16.92 -4.40
CA GLY A 357 -32.37 16.97 -2.94
C GLY A 357 -33.00 15.72 -2.31
N ILE A 358 -33.04 14.59 -3.01
CA ILE A 358 -33.46 13.30 -2.43
C ILE A 358 -32.30 12.76 -1.60
N GLU A 359 -32.48 12.74 -0.28
CA GLU A 359 -31.47 12.32 0.71
C GLU A 359 -31.26 10.79 0.67
N VAL A 360 -30.01 10.36 0.69
CA VAL A 360 -29.58 8.96 0.76
C VAL A 360 -28.67 8.79 1.99
N LYS A 361 -28.98 7.80 2.82
CA LYS A 361 -28.19 7.46 4.02
C LYS A 361 -27.33 6.23 3.79
N ALA A 362 -26.16 6.18 4.43
CA ALA A 362 -25.31 4.99 4.49
C ALA A 362 -25.89 3.89 5.42
N ASP A 363 -27.21 3.64 5.37
CA ASP A 363 -27.91 2.74 6.29
C ASP A 363 -27.42 1.28 6.20
N TRP A 364 -26.67 0.91 5.16
CA TRP A 364 -26.00 -0.39 4.99
C TRP A 364 -24.66 -0.50 5.74
N SER A 365 -24.08 0.63 6.19
CA SER A 365 -22.81 0.69 6.92
C SER A 365 -22.95 0.20 8.36
N ASN A 366 -21.85 -0.29 8.96
CA ASN A 366 -21.75 -0.52 10.40
C ASN A 366 -21.19 0.69 11.18
N GLY A 367 -20.80 1.77 10.48
CA GLY A 367 -20.24 2.98 11.06
C GLY A 367 -18.71 2.98 11.26
N ASN A 368 -18.03 1.86 10.96
CA ASN A 368 -16.59 1.73 11.03
C ASN A 368 -15.96 1.83 9.63
N VAL A 369 -15.04 2.78 9.47
CA VAL A 369 -14.31 3.02 8.21
C VAL A 369 -12.83 2.75 8.42
N ALA A 370 -12.20 2.04 7.47
CA ALA A 370 -10.77 2.12 7.23
C ALA A 370 -10.53 2.96 5.96
N MET A 371 -9.50 3.80 5.97
CA MET A 371 -9.01 4.43 4.72
C MET A 371 -7.76 3.72 4.19
N THR A 372 -7.65 3.59 2.88
CA THR A 372 -6.50 2.98 2.22
C THR A 372 -6.33 3.57 0.82
N GLY A 373 -5.14 3.41 0.25
CA GLY A 373 -4.82 3.86 -1.09
C GLY A 373 -3.34 3.64 -1.39
N GLN A 374 -2.91 3.95 -2.62
CA GLN A 374 -1.50 4.10 -2.94
C GLN A 374 -1.22 5.56 -3.37
N SER A 375 0.01 6.05 -3.19
CA SER A 375 0.41 7.40 -3.62
C SER A 375 -0.41 8.47 -2.90
N TYR A 376 -0.90 9.47 -3.63
CA TYR A 376 -1.92 10.45 -3.19
C TYR A 376 -3.05 9.80 -2.36
N ALA A 377 -3.56 8.62 -2.74
CA ALA A 377 -4.62 7.95 -1.98
C ALA A 377 -4.15 7.32 -0.65
N GLY A 378 -2.84 7.11 -0.48
CA GLY A 378 -2.21 6.87 0.83
C GLY A 378 -2.05 8.17 1.63
N SER A 379 -1.74 9.27 0.95
CA SER A 379 -1.63 10.61 1.56
C SER A 379 -2.95 11.09 2.15
N THR A 380 -4.06 11.00 1.40
CA THR A 380 -5.41 11.41 1.83
C THR A 380 -5.90 10.60 3.03
N ALA A 381 -5.54 9.32 3.14
CA ALA A 381 -5.83 8.51 4.31
C ALA A 381 -5.18 9.07 5.59
N PHE A 382 -3.92 9.51 5.51
CA PHE A 382 -3.24 10.13 6.64
C PHE A 382 -3.71 11.58 6.89
N ALA A 383 -3.99 12.34 5.84
CA ALA A 383 -4.59 13.67 5.94
C ALA A 383 -5.89 13.64 6.74
N VAL A 384 -6.84 12.78 6.35
CA VAL A 384 -8.11 12.61 7.05
C VAL A 384 -7.92 12.06 8.46
N ALA A 385 -6.96 11.15 8.70
CA ALA A 385 -6.61 10.72 10.05
C ALA A 385 -6.15 11.88 10.96
N SER A 386 -5.34 12.81 10.42
CA SER A 386 -4.83 13.98 11.14
C SER A 386 -5.91 15.00 11.56
N THR A 387 -7.15 14.84 11.10
CA THR A 387 -8.32 15.59 11.58
C THR A 387 -8.97 14.98 12.84
N GLY A 388 -8.69 13.71 13.15
CA GLY A 388 -9.37 12.97 14.21
C GLY A 388 -10.85 12.65 13.93
N VAL A 389 -11.27 12.61 12.67
CA VAL A 389 -12.69 12.43 12.27
C VAL A 389 -13.36 11.19 12.90
N GLU A 390 -14.57 11.37 13.44
CA GLU A 390 -15.35 10.27 13.97
C GLU A 390 -15.78 9.28 12.86
N GLY A 391 -15.63 7.98 13.13
CA GLY A 391 -15.99 6.89 12.20
C GLY A 391 -14.78 6.19 11.60
N LEU A 392 -13.68 6.91 11.35
CA LEU A 392 -12.39 6.28 11.05
C LEU A 392 -11.95 5.41 12.23
N LYS A 393 -11.41 4.22 11.95
CA LYS A 393 -10.88 3.28 12.95
C LYS A 393 -9.44 2.89 12.69
N THR A 394 -9.03 2.86 11.43
CA THR A 394 -7.66 2.58 11.03
C THR A 394 -7.34 3.13 9.65
N ILE A 395 -6.06 3.30 9.34
CA ILE A 395 -5.59 3.60 7.99
C ILE A 395 -4.58 2.55 7.49
N VAL A 396 -4.60 2.28 6.19
CA VAL A 396 -3.63 1.44 5.49
C VAL A 396 -3.06 2.24 4.30
N PRO A 397 -2.21 3.25 4.56
CA PRO A 397 -1.56 4.04 3.53
C PRO A 397 -0.41 3.23 2.91
N ARG A 398 -0.38 3.18 1.58
CA ARG A 398 0.69 2.52 0.81
C ARG A 398 1.45 3.59 0.03
N ALA A 399 2.76 3.70 0.20
CA ALA A 399 3.55 4.73 -0.49
C ALA A 399 2.92 6.14 -0.41
N GLY A 400 2.47 6.56 0.79
CA GLY A 400 1.68 7.79 1.01
C GLY A 400 2.52 8.95 1.52
N ILE A 401 2.11 10.18 1.19
CA ILE A 401 2.78 11.44 1.59
C ILE A 401 2.25 11.91 2.95
N ALA A 402 3.16 12.25 3.87
CA ALA A 402 2.90 12.81 5.19
C ALA A 402 3.15 14.32 5.27
N SER A 403 4.08 14.83 4.46
CA SER A 403 4.44 16.24 4.32
C SER A 403 4.68 16.51 2.84
N TRP A 404 3.85 17.35 2.20
CA TRP A 404 4.03 17.67 0.79
C TRP A 404 5.24 18.58 0.54
N TYR A 405 5.68 19.32 1.56
CA TYR A 405 7.00 19.96 1.55
C TYR A 405 8.11 18.91 1.37
N ASP A 406 8.09 17.81 2.13
CA ASP A 406 9.06 16.72 1.97
C ASP A 406 8.78 15.82 0.73
N TYR A 407 7.83 16.18 -0.13
CA TYR A 407 7.57 15.55 -1.43
C TYR A 407 8.03 16.41 -2.61
N TYR A 408 7.78 17.73 -2.59
CA TYR A 408 8.21 18.66 -3.64
C TYR A 408 9.46 19.51 -3.32
N ARG A 409 9.94 19.46 -2.07
CA ARG A 409 11.14 20.15 -1.59
C ARG A 409 12.07 19.18 -0.84
N SER A 410 13.24 19.67 -0.46
CA SER A 410 14.12 19.05 0.53
C SER A 410 15.03 20.11 1.14
N GLN A 411 14.93 20.29 2.47
CA GLN A 411 15.82 21.15 3.27
C GLN A 411 16.14 22.53 2.63
N GLY A 412 15.10 23.24 2.17
CA GLY A 412 15.24 24.57 1.55
C GLY A 412 15.42 24.60 0.04
N THR A 413 15.36 23.48 -0.69
CA THR A 413 15.47 23.49 -2.16
C THR A 413 14.35 22.71 -2.84
N ALA A 414 14.03 23.05 -4.08
CA ALA A 414 13.08 22.30 -4.90
C ALA A 414 13.67 20.95 -5.32
N ALA A 415 13.00 19.88 -4.93
CA ALA A 415 13.46 18.50 -5.02
C ALA A 415 12.22 17.59 -5.04
N GLY A 416 11.82 17.14 -6.23
CA GLY A 416 10.60 16.34 -6.44
C GLY A 416 10.80 14.84 -6.17
N GLY A 417 9.96 14.03 -6.82
CA GLY A 417 10.20 12.59 -6.99
C GLY A 417 11.36 12.33 -7.98
N LEU A 418 11.94 11.14 -7.91
CA LEU A 418 12.94 10.65 -8.86
C LEU A 418 12.39 10.60 -10.29
N TYR A 419 13.13 11.21 -11.23
CA TYR A 419 12.74 11.49 -12.62
C TYR A 419 11.68 12.58 -12.77
N TYR A 420 11.31 13.26 -11.68
CA TYR A 420 10.34 14.35 -11.67
C TYR A 420 10.90 15.68 -11.10
N PRO A 421 12.06 16.17 -11.56
CA PRO A 421 12.51 17.51 -11.20
C PRO A 421 11.58 18.53 -11.87
N GLY A 422 10.98 19.43 -11.09
CA GLY A 422 10.01 20.42 -11.60
C GLY A 422 8.54 20.09 -11.34
N ASP A 423 8.23 18.91 -10.79
CA ASP A 423 6.88 18.62 -10.32
C ASP A 423 6.54 19.51 -9.11
N ASP A 424 5.27 19.89 -9.00
CA ASP A 424 4.78 20.73 -7.91
C ASP A 424 3.25 20.64 -7.78
N CYS A 425 2.71 21.16 -6.67
CA CYS A 425 1.29 21.06 -6.36
C CYS A 425 0.37 21.56 -7.49
N ASN A 426 0.77 22.60 -8.24
CA ASN A 426 -0.04 23.12 -9.33
C ASN A 426 -0.18 22.14 -10.51
N ILE A 427 0.86 21.36 -10.83
CA ILE A 427 0.81 20.44 -11.98
C ILE A 427 -0.08 19.24 -11.63
N LEU A 428 0.08 18.71 -10.41
CA LEU A 428 -0.77 17.64 -9.90
C LEU A 428 -2.24 18.09 -9.72
N ALA A 429 -2.48 19.35 -9.34
CA ALA A 429 -3.83 19.92 -9.28
C ALA A 429 -4.51 19.93 -10.66
N ASP A 430 -3.85 20.50 -11.67
CA ASP A 430 -4.41 20.58 -13.02
C ASP A 430 -4.57 19.19 -13.67
N TYR A 431 -3.68 18.25 -13.33
CA TYR A 431 -3.78 16.84 -13.71
C TYR A 431 -5.03 16.15 -13.14
N CYS A 432 -5.32 16.36 -11.85
CA CYS A 432 -6.46 15.72 -11.18
C CYS A 432 -7.81 16.45 -11.39
N MET A 433 -7.80 17.69 -11.89
CA MET A 433 -8.97 18.54 -12.19
C MET A 433 -9.85 18.00 -13.34
N SER A 434 -10.40 16.80 -13.17
CA SER A 434 -11.11 16.05 -14.21
C SER A 434 -12.49 16.58 -14.57
N ARG A 435 -13.01 17.63 -13.89
CA ARG A 435 -14.10 18.46 -14.44
C ARG A 435 -13.76 19.02 -15.83
N GLN A 436 -12.48 19.24 -16.15
CA GLN A 436 -12.03 19.64 -17.50
C GLN A 436 -12.43 18.65 -18.61
N LEU A 437 -12.64 17.38 -18.28
CA LEU A 437 -13.06 16.33 -19.21
C LEU A 437 -14.55 16.45 -19.63
N GLU A 438 -15.34 17.32 -18.98
CA GLU A 438 -16.68 17.73 -19.44
C GLU A 438 -16.68 19.25 -19.76
N PRO A 439 -16.34 19.63 -21.01
CA PRO A 439 -16.16 21.04 -21.38
C PRO A 439 -17.39 21.93 -21.19
N ALA A 440 -18.60 21.34 -21.13
CA ALA A 440 -19.81 22.12 -20.84
C ALA A 440 -19.86 22.59 -19.37
N ASP A 441 -19.39 21.76 -18.43
CA ASP A 441 -19.30 22.10 -17.01
C ASP A 441 -18.09 23.02 -16.76
N TYR A 442 -16.88 22.61 -17.18
CA TYR A 442 -15.66 23.38 -16.93
C TYR A 442 -15.72 24.82 -17.48
N SER A 443 -16.38 25.04 -18.63
CA SER A 443 -16.57 26.39 -19.19
C SER A 443 -17.34 27.37 -18.28
N THR A 444 -17.94 26.90 -17.19
CA THR A 444 -18.59 27.74 -16.17
C THR A 444 -17.63 28.26 -15.10
N ILE A 445 -16.51 27.57 -14.86
CA ILE A 445 -15.54 27.84 -13.77
C ILE A 445 -14.11 28.19 -14.23
N GLN A 446 -13.75 27.87 -15.47
CA GLN A 446 -12.39 27.97 -16.03
C GLN A 446 -11.61 29.24 -15.61
N LEU A 447 -12.21 30.44 -15.76
CA LEU A 447 -11.52 31.72 -15.51
C LEU A 447 -11.23 32.01 -14.03
N ASP A 448 -11.85 31.27 -13.11
CA ASP A 448 -11.62 31.36 -11.68
C ASP A 448 -10.66 30.24 -11.23
N TYR A 449 -10.76 29.03 -11.82
CA TYR A 449 -9.76 27.97 -11.63
C TYR A 449 -8.36 28.35 -12.16
N GLU A 450 -8.25 28.89 -13.38
CA GLU A 450 -7.00 29.42 -13.95
C GLU A 450 -6.33 30.45 -13.02
N ARG A 451 -7.14 31.18 -12.24
CA ARG A 451 -6.66 32.19 -11.29
C ARG A 451 -6.25 31.59 -9.94
N TYR A 452 -6.97 30.59 -9.45
CA TYR A 452 -6.57 29.79 -8.30
C TYR A 452 -5.22 29.11 -8.55
N LEU A 453 -5.07 28.45 -9.71
CA LEU A 453 -3.84 27.81 -10.15
C LEU A 453 -2.67 28.80 -10.28
N SER A 454 -2.94 30.01 -10.79
CA SER A 454 -1.94 31.10 -10.82
C SER A 454 -1.49 31.55 -9.42
N GLY A 455 -2.37 31.51 -8.43
CA GLY A 455 -2.04 31.80 -7.03
C GLY A 455 -1.15 30.72 -6.41
N MET A 456 -1.50 29.44 -6.63
CA MET A 456 -0.71 28.29 -6.18
C MET A 456 0.75 28.37 -6.66
N VAL A 457 0.97 28.74 -7.93
CA VAL A 457 2.32 28.95 -8.51
C VAL A 457 3.10 30.09 -7.82
N GLU A 458 2.44 31.15 -7.32
CA GLU A 458 3.09 32.20 -6.52
C GLU A 458 3.35 31.74 -5.07
N GLU A 459 2.47 30.91 -4.49
CA GLU A 459 2.51 30.50 -3.07
C GLU A 459 3.42 29.30 -2.78
N GLN A 460 3.61 28.38 -3.73
CA GLN A 460 4.52 27.24 -3.60
C GLN A 460 6.01 27.64 -3.60
N ASP A 461 6.35 28.84 -4.10
CA ASP A 461 7.68 29.49 -4.14
C ASP A 461 8.86 28.55 -4.51
N ALA A 462 8.75 27.88 -5.65
CA ALA A 462 9.71 26.88 -6.11
C ALA A 462 11.15 27.39 -6.30
N LEU A 463 11.36 28.69 -6.50
CA LEU A 463 12.69 29.27 -6.69
C LEU A 463 13.39 29.65 -5.39
N SER A 464 12.69 29.79 -4.26
CA SER A 464 13.33 29.77 -2.94
C SER A 464 13.48 28.33 -2.45
N GLY A 465 12.42 27.52 -2.52
CA GLY A 465 12.34 26.22 -1.85
C GLY A 465 12.12 26.31 -0.34
N ASP A 466 11.86 27.51 0.19
CA ASP A 466 11.64 27.78 1.61
C ASP A 466 10.33 27.17 2.14
N TYR A 467 10.28 26.87 3.44
CA TYR A 467 9.04 26.50 4.11
C TYR A 467 8.17 27.74 4.33
N ASN A 468 6.85 27.62 4.10
CA ASN A 468 5.90 28.73 4.22
C ASN A 468 4.48 28.22 4.58
N PHE A 469 3.49 29.10 4.68
CA PHE A 469 2.10 28.75 5.02
C PHE A 469 1.41 27.77 4.05
N PHE A 470 1.71 27.83 2.75
CA PHE A 470 1.15 26.88 1.75
C PHE A 470 1.66 25.46 2.00
N TRP A 471 2.90 25.34 2.48
CA TRP A 471 3.55 24.09 2.89
C TRP A 471 3.17 23.62 4.29
N ASP A 472 2.79 24.50 5.21
CA ASP A 472 2.31 24.15 6.55
C ASP A 472 0.87 23.62 6.54
N GLU A 473 0.00 24.16 5.68
CA GLU A 473 -1.33 23.60 5.37
C GLU A 473 -1.23 22.13 4.94
N ARG A 474 -0.24 21.83 4.08
CA ARG A 474 -0.04 20.52 3.43
C ARG A 474 0.93 19.62 4.21
N ASN A 475 1.05 19.85 5.53
CA ASN A 475 1.88 19.05 6.43
C ASN A 475 1.03 18.34 7.48
N TYR A 476 0.51 17.16 7.14
CA TYR A 476 -0.40 16.38 7.99
C TYR A 476 0.22 15.94 9.33
N THR A 477 1.56 15.98 9.47
CA THR A 477 2.22 15.79 10.77
C THR A 477 1.86 16.85 11.80
N ASN A 478 1.36 18.02 11.37
CA ASN A 478 0.82 19.06 12.26
C ASN A 478 -0.43 18.57 13.02
N GLY A 479 -1.25 17.70 12.41
CA GLY A 479 -2.44 17.14 13.04
C GLY A 479 -2.19 15.88 13.89
N ALA A 480 -0.92 15.55 14.20
CA ALA A 480 -0.57 14.32 14.94
C ALA A 480 -1.31 14.19 16.29
N GLU A 481 -1.54 15.29 17.01
CA GLU A 481 -2.23 15.28 18.30
C GLU A 481 -3.75 14.99 18.22
N ASN A 482 -4.34 14.99 17.02
CA ASN A 482 -5.73 14.60 16.77
C ASN A 482 -5.89 13.09 16.47
N LEU A 483 -4.80 12.37 16.16
CA LEU A 483 -4.85 10.97 15.74
C LEU A 483 -5.54 10.11 16.81
N ASN A 484 -6.63 9.43 16.40
CA ASN A 484 -7.49 8.61 17.26
C ASN A 484 -7.84 7.24 16.65
N CYS A 485 -7.12 6.86 15.59
CA CYS A 485 -7.21 5.60 14.86
C CYS A 485 -5.83 4.92 14.82
N SER A 486 -5.78 3.64 14.43
CA SER A 486 -4.52 2.91 14.21
C SER A 486 -3.98 3.06 12.78
N ALA A 487 -2.75 2.63 12.51
CA ALA A 487 -2.18 2.58 11.17
C ALA A 487 -1.41 1.29 10.85
N LEU A 488 -1.55 0.80 9.62
CA LEU A 488 -0.67 -0.21 9.02
C LEU A 488 -0.04 0.39 7.76
N ILE A 489 1.14 0.98 7.92
CA ILE A 489 1.83 1.76 6.88
C ILE A 489 2.67 0.80 6.04
N ILE A 490 2.56 0.92 4.71
CA ILE A 490 3.25 0.02 3.76
C ILE A 490 4.08 0.87 2.80
N HIS A 491 5.38 0.57 2.64
CA HIS A 491 6.26 1.43 1.84
C HIS A 491 7.40 0.68 1.16
N GLY A 492 7.76 1.11 -0.05
CA GLY A 492 8.90 0.59 -0.80
C GLY A 492 10.20 1.25 -0.35
N LEU A 493 11.20 0.46 0.05
CA LEU A 493 12.54 0.96 0.39
C LEU A 493 13.30 1.49 -0.83
N ASN A 494 12.89 1.13 -2.04
CA ASN A 494 13.42 1.69 -3.28
C ASN A 494 12.47 2.71 -3.92
N ASP A 495 11.42 3.16 -3.21
CA ASP A 495 10.51 4.20 -3.68
C ASP A 495 11.15 5.57 -3.49
N PHE A 496 11.74 6.11 -4.55
CA PHE A 496 12.24 7.48 -4.59
C PHE A 496 11.29 8.45 -5.31
N ASN A 497 10.09 8.01 -5.69
CA ASN A 497 8.99 8.88 -6.06
C ASN A 497 8.38 9.45 -4.76
N VAL A 498 7.59 8.63 -4.04
CA VAL A 498 7.16 8.98 -2.68
C VAL A 498 8.25 8.54 -1.71
N ARG A 499 9.25 9.40 -1.54
CA ARG A 499 10.52 9.12 -0.85
C ARG A 499 10.35 8.56 0.58
N PRO A 500 11.28 7.71 1.09
CA PRO A 500 11.12 6.98 2.36
C PRO A 500 10.86 7.84 3.60
N LYS A 501 11.29 9.11 3.62
CA LYS A 501 10.99 10.05 4.72
C LYS A 501 9.49 10.16 5.00
N GLN A 502 8.63 9.92 4.02
CA GLN A 502 7.18 10.04 4.16
C GLN A 502 6.58 8.99 5.12
N PHE A 503 6.97 7.70 5.03
CA PHE A 503 6.50 6.71 6.02
C PHE A 503 7.10 6.96 7.39
N ASN A 504 8.34 7.47 7.47
CA ASN A 504 9.00 7.76 8.74
C ASN A 504 8.27 8.89 9.48
N LEU A 505 7.99 10.02 8.80
CA LEU A 505 7.21 11.14 9.33
C LEU A 505 5.81 10.70 9.79
N MET A 506 5.17 9.81 9.02
CA MET A 506 3.87 9.26 9.36
C MET A 506 3.93 8.38 10.62
N TYR A 507 4.89 7.45 10.70
CA TYR A 507 5.08 6.58 11.85
C TYR A 507 5.41 7.38 13.12
N ASP A 508 6.31 8.35 13.03
CA ASP A 508 6.68 9.24 14.14
C ASP A 508 5.48 10.05 14.66
N ALA A 509 4.54 10.42 13.79
CA ALA A 509 3.29 11.08 14.19
C ALA A 509 2.37 10.14 15.01
N PHE A 510 2.14 8.90 14.57
CA PHE A 510 1.34 7.93 15.34
C PHE A 510 2.02 7.55 16.67
N GLN A 511 3.34 7.36 16.68
CA GLN A 511 4.11 7.11 17.91
C GLN A 511 4.03 8.30 18.88
N SER A 512 4.12 9.53 18.37
CA SER A 512 3.98 10.75 19.18
C SER A 512 2.57 10.93 19.77
N ALA A 513 1.54 10.50 19.03
CA ALA A 513 0.15 10.48 19.48
C ALA A 513 -0.14 9.35 20.48
N GLY A 514 0.74 8.36 20.59
CA GLY A 514 0.53 7.14 21.38
C GLY A 514 -0.54 6.21 20.79
N GLN A 515 -0.72 6.26 19.46
CA GLN A 515 -1.63 5.39 18.72
C GLN A 515 -0.91 4.16 18.18
N GLU A 516 -1.65 3.06 17.99
CA GLU A 516 -1.09 1.82 17.46
C GLU A 516 -0.74 1.95 15.98
N ALA A 517 0.54 1.77 15.64
CA ALA A 517 1.02 1.83 14.26
C ALA A 517 2.05 0.74 13.98
N LYS A 518 1.88 0.03 12.85
CA LYS A 518 2.79 -1.01 12.37
C LYS A 518 3.28 -0.72 10.94
N LEU A 519 4.47 -1.22 10.60
CA LEU A 519 5.15 -1.02 9.31
C LEU A 519 5.31 -2.33 8.53
N VAL A 520 5.10 -2.28 7.21
CA VAL A 520 5.52 -3.31 6.25
C VAL A 520 6.38 -2.67 5.16
N LEU A 521 7.69 -2.87 5.24
CA LEU A 521 8.68 -2.26 4.34
C LEU A 521 9.23 -3.32 3.37
N HIS A 522 9.11 -3.09 2.06
CA HIS A 522 9.46 -4.06 1.01
C HIS A 522 10.57 -3.52 0.10
N GLN A 523 11.28 -4.40 -0.61
CA GLN A 523 12.31 -3.98 -1.59
C GLN A 523 11.74 -3.44 -2.92
N GLY A 524 10.43 -3.19 -3.00
CA GLY A 524 9.85 -2.53 -4.18
C GLY A 524 10.14 -1.03 -4.22
N ALA A 525 9.81 -0.42 -5.36
CA ALA A 525 9.63 1.03 -5.49
C ALA A 525 8.14 1.39 -5.28
N HIS A 526 7.59 2.28 -6.10
CA HIS A 526 6.25 2.85 -5.94
C HIS A 526 5.10 1.86 -6.25
N MET A 527 4.92 0.85 -5.38
CA MET A 527 4.00 -0.27 -5.61
C MET A 527 3.44 -0.88 -4.31
N THR A 528 2.40 -1.71 -4.44
CA THR A 528 1.87 -2.55 -3.35
C THR A 528 2.49 -3.97 -3.42
N PRO A 529 3.01 -4.56 -2.33
CA PRO A 529 3.63 -5.88 -2.32
C PRO A 529 2.60 -7.02 -2.14
N ASP A 530 1.51 -7.05 -2.91
CA ASP A 530 0.35 -7.94 -2.68
C ASP A 530 0.57 -9.42 -3.04
N GLN A 531 1.63 -9.72 -3.79
CA GLN A 531 1.95 -11.03 -4.36
C GLN A 531 3.38 -11.51 -4.03
N ILE A 532 4.08 -10.84 -3.11
CA ILE A 532 5.50 -11.08 -2.82
C ILE A 532 5.71 -12.28 -1.89
N ASP A 533 6.59 -13.21 -2.28
CA ASP A 533 6.92 -14.40 -1.51
C ASP A 533 7.47 -14.05 -0.11
N GLY A 534 7.09 -14.89 0.86
CA GLY A 534 7.28 -14.67 2.29
C GLY A 534 6.29 -13.68 2.95
N LEU A 535 5.48 -12.93 2.21
CA LEU A 535 4.52 -11.96 2.76
C LEU A 535 3.05 -12.36 2.52
N ASP A 536 2.37 -12.82 3.57
CA ASP A 536 0.92 -12.97 3.59
C ASP A 536 0.23 -11.61 3.82
N LEU A 537 0.34 -10.68 2.87
CA LEU A 537 -0.22 -9.33 3.02
C LEU A 537 -1.73 -9.36 3.19
N ASN A 538 -2.42 -10.24 2.45
CA ASN A 538 -3.86 -10.38 2.51
C ASN A 538 -4.35 -10.92 3.86
N GLY A 539 -3.65 -11.87 4.50
CA GLY A 539 -3.99 -12.31 5.86
C GLY A 539 -3.66 -11.26 6.92
N ILE A 540 -2.54 -10.55 6.81
CA ILE A 540 -2.20 -9.42 7.70
C ILE A 540 -3.32 -8.37 7.67
N LEU A 541 -3.70 -7.91 6.46
CA LEU A 541 -4.82 -6.99 6.26
C LEU A 541 -6.16 -7.59 6.72
N GLY A 542 -6.37 -8.89 6.50
CA GLY A 542 -7.58 -9.60 6.89
C GLY A 542 -7.79 -9.64 8.41
N ARG A 543 -6.72 -9.84 9.18
CA ARG A 543 -6.72 -9.77 10.65
C ARG A 543 -6.86 -8.33 11.13
N TRP A 544 -6.13 -7.39 10.52
CA TRP A 544 -6.17 -5.97 10.84
C TRP A 544 -7.56 -5.35 10.67
N TYR A 545 -8.19 -5.54 9.52
CA TYR A 545 -9.55 -5.05 9.25
C TYR A 545 -10.61 -5.77 10.11
N ALA A 546 -10.48 -7.08 10.35
CA ALA A 546 -11.38 -7.80 11.24
C ALA A 546 -11.32 -7.25 12.68
N HIS A 547 -10.12 -6.89 13.15
CA HIS A 547 -9.91 -6.29 14.44
C HIS A 547 -10.55 -4.88 14.51
N TYR A 548 -10.05 -3.92 13.74
CA TYR A 548 -10.45 -2.51 13.88
C TYR A 548 -11.86 -2.18 13.36
N LEU A 549 -12.41 -2.97 12.42
CA LEU A 549 -13.72 -2.67 11.81
C LEU A 549 -14.87 -3.55 12.30
N TYR A 550 -14.57 -4.70 12.90
CA TYR A 550 -15.57 -5.64 13.45
C TYR A 550 -15.34 -6.05 14.91
N GLY A 551 -14.24 -5.62 15.54
CA GLY A 551 -13.96 -5.90 16.96
C GLY A 551 -13.53 -7.35 17.21
N VAL A 552 -12.90 -8.01 16.24
CA VAL A 552 -12.46 -9.40 16.37
C VAL A 552 -11.16 -9.48 17.17
N ASP A 553 -11.22 -10.14 18.32
CA ASP A 553 -10.05 -10.50 19.13
C ASP A 553 -9.26 -11.62 18.42
N ASN A 554 -8.16 -11.24 17.77
CA ASN A 554 -7.36 -12.10 16.89
C ASN A 554 -5.83 -11.89 17.02
N GLY A 555 -5.37 -11.03 17.94
CA GLY A 555 -3.95 -10.71 18.10
C GLY A 555 -3.34 -9.83 17.00
N ALA A 556 -4.12 -9.08 16.22
CA ALA A 556 -3.59 -8.13 15.24
C ALA A 556 -2.67 -7.06 15.90
N GLU A 557 -2.97 -6.65 17.14
CA GLU A 557 -2.13 -5.75 17.94
C GLU A 557 -0.85 -6.45 18.46
N ASP A 558 -0.87 -7.77 18.63
CA ASP A 558 0.29 -8.59 19.05
C ASP A 558 1.24 -8.94 17.87
N GLU A 559 0.89 -8.62 16.62
CA GLU A 559 1.82 -8.77 15.49
C GLU A 559 3.01 -7.81 15.60
N ALA A 560 4.17 -8.21 15.07
CA ALA A 560 5.39 -7.41 15.13
C ALA A 560 5.18 -6.00 14.53
N ASN A 561 5.63 -4.98 15.27
CA ASN A 561 5.43 -3.58 14.92
C ASN A 561 6.09 -3.19 13.60
N VAL A 562 7.18 -3.86 13.23
CA VAL A 562 7.92 -3.59 12.00
C VAL A 562 8.25 -4.90 11.31
N ARG A 563 7.89 -5.03 10.03
CA ARG A 563 8.19 -6.18 9.18
C ARG A 563 8.91 -5.68 7.93
N ILE A 564 10.15 -6.13 7.69
CA ILE A 564 11.04 -5.60 6.64
C ILE A 564 11.55 -6.71 5.74
N GLN A 565 11.61 -6.45 4.44
CA GLN A 565 12.28 -7.30 3.48
C GLN A 565 13.77 -6.94 3.29
N SER A 566 14.63 -7.92 3.52
CA SER A 566 16.09 -7.88 3.34
C SER A 566 16.51 -7.45 1.93
N ASN A 567 17.51 -6.58 1.81
CA ASN A 567 18.08 -6.15 0.52
C ASN A 567 19.02 -7.19 -0.12
N THR A 568 19.55 -8.14 0.65
CA THR A 568 20.60 -9.09 0.21
C THR A 568 20.02 -10.45 -0.24
N ASP A 569 19.01 -10.95 0.47
CA ASP A 569 18.43 -12.29 0.23
C ASP A 569 16.90 -12.31 0.07
N LEU A 570 16.25 -11.15 0.12
CA LEU A 570 14.79 -10.97 -0.01
C LEU A 570 13.94 -11.67 1.08
N SER A 571 14.58 -12.17 2.14
CA SER A 571 13.88 -12.73 3.30
C SER A 571 13.18 -11.65 4.12
N TRP A 572 12.18 -12.06 4.92
CA TRP A 572 11.41 -11.15 5.77
C TRP A 572 11.84 -11.23 7.24
N ALA A 573 12.32 -10.10 7.76
CA ALA A 573 12.65 -9.88 9.15
C ALA A 573 11.46 -9.26 9.91
N SER A 574 11.56 -9.20 11.24
CA SER A 574 10.58 -8.52 12.09
C SER A 574 11.24 -7.94 13.34
N TYR A 575 10.85 -6.73 13.71
CA TYR A 575 11.43 -5.94 14.79
C TYR A 575 10.34 -5.31 15.69
N ASP A 576 10.69 -5.06 16.95
CA ASP A 576 9.78 -4.45 17.95
C ASP A 576 9.61 -2.92 17.73
N SER A 577 10.52 -2.28 16.99
CA SER A 577 10.56 -0.84 16.73
C SER A 577 11.25 -0.51 15.40
N TRP A 578 11.05 0.74 14.93
CA TRP A 578 11.72 1.32 13.77
C TRP A 578 12.78 2.34 14.23
N GLY A 579 13.94 2.37 13.55
CA GLY A 579 15.06 3.25 13.86
C GLY A 579 15.95 2.72 14.99
N SER A 580 17.23 3.12 14.96
CA SER A 580 18.22 2.80 16.00
C SER A 580 18.87 4.03 16.62
N ASP A 581 18.99 4.04 17.96
CA ASP A 581 19.81 4.99 18.72
C ASP A 581 21.33 4.73 18.55
N THR A 582 21.72 3.50 18.19
CA THR A 582 23.13 3.12 18.00
C THR A 582 23.61 3.65 16.66
N THR A 583 24.71 4.42 16.67
CA THR A 583 25.22 5.12 15.49
C THR A 583 26.71 4.88 15.26
N VAL A 584 27.08 4.70 13.98
CA VAL A 584 28.47 4.63 13.51
C VAL A 584 28.81 5.92 12.76
N ARG A 585 30.08 6.35 12.83
CA ARG A 585 30.59 7.57 12.20
C ARG A 585 31.73 7.24 11.23
N PHE A 586 31.67 7.81 10.02
CA PHE A 586 32.73 7.73 9.03
C PHE A 586 33.24 9.15 8.69
N ASP A 587 34.52 9.40 8.94
CA ASP A 587 35.18 10.71 8.79
C ASP A 587 35.84 10.88 7.42
N ALA A 588 35.65 12.04 6.78
CA ALA A 588 36.18 12.35 5.43
C ALA A 588 37.71 12.56 5.38
N GLY A 589 38.42 12.44 6.51
CA GLY A 589 39.88 12.53 6.61
C GLY A 589 40.42 13.94 6.83
N GLU A 590 41.68 14.18 6.45
CA GLU A 590 42.35 15.48 6.62
C GLU A 590 42.44 16.27 5.30
N GLY A 591 42.44 17.60 5.41
CA GLY A 591 42.76 18.51 4.31
C GLY A 591 41.53 19.17 3.69
N GLN A 592 41.64 19.50 2.40
CA GLN A 592 40.54 20.13 1.65
C GLN A 592 40.25 19.36 0.35
N ALA A 593 38.98 19.34 -0.01
CA ALA A 593 38.49 18.86 -1.30
C ALA A 593 37.62 19.95 -1.96
N ALA A 594 37.27 19.76 -3.23
CA ALA A 594 36.37 20.63 -3.95
C ALA A 594 35.53 19.85 -4.97
N PHE A 595 34.34 20.36 -5.27
CA PHE A 595 33.43 19.91 -6.33
C PHE A 595 32.63 21.12 -6.84
N SER A 596 31.88 20.95 -7.94
CA SER A 596 31.18 22.04 -8.63
C SER A 596 29.76 21.63 -9.03
N SER A 597 28.86 22.61 -9.15
CA SER A 597 27.50 22.42 -9.68
C SER A 597 27.43 22.42 -11.22
N ASP A 598 28.59 22.42 -11.90
CA ASP A 598 28.70 22.41 -13.37
C ASP A 598 28.32 21.03 -13.94
N LEU A 599 27.05 20.86 -14.33
CA LEU A 599 26.57 19.65 -15.02
C LEU A 599 27.34 19.36 -16.32
N SER A 600 27.91 20.38 -16.99
CA SER A 600 28.70 20.19 -18.23
C SER A 600 30.06 19.53 -17.98
N ALA A 601 30.44 19.31 -16.72
CA ALA A 601 31.55 18.44 -16.34
C ALA A 601 31.18 16.94 -16.28
N THR A 602 29.91 16.59 -16.50
CA THR A 602 29.36 15.21 -16.51
C THR A 602 28.83 14.81 -17.88
N SER A 603 28.33 13.58 -18.00
CA SER A 603 27.58 13.08 -19.16
C SER A 603 26.18 13.69 -19.35
N PHE A 604 25.63 14.43 -18.37
CA PHE A 604 24.27 14.98 -18.46
C PHE A 604 24.20 16.18 -19.40
N ASP A 605 23.46 16.06 -20.50
CA ASP A 605 23.32 17.11 -21.52
C ASP A 605 21.95 17.82 -21.40
N THR A 606 21.94 18.95 -20.68
CA THR A 606 20.74 19.77 -20.49
C THR A 606 20.18 20.37 -21.78
N SER A 607 20.94 20.36 -22.89
CA SER A 607 20.45 20.82 -24.20
C SER A 607 19.59 19.79 -24.93
N LEU A 608 19.49 18.56 -24.41
CA LEU A 608 18.64 17.48 -24.92
C LEU A 608 17.28 17.38 -24.21
N ALA A 609 16.94 18.29 -23.29
CA ALA A 609 15.62 18.32 -22.66
C ALA A 609 14.48 18.79 -23.62
N ASP A 610 14.85 19.44 -24.73
CA ASP A 610 13.99 20.01 -25.79
C ASP A 610 13.74 18.99 -26.93
N VAL A 611 13.31 17.75 -26.61
CA VAL A 611 13.14 16.64 -27.58
C VAL A 611 11.76 15.99 -27.54
N ASP A 612 11.27 15.53 -28.71
CA ASP A 612 10.00 14.78 -28.89
C ASP A 612 10.00 13.36 -28.24
N GLU A 613 10.95 13.03 -27.36
CA GLU A 613 11.14 11.71 -26.75
C GLU A 613 10.59 11.68 -25.31
N GLY A 614 10.27 10.49 -24.78
CA GLY A 614 9.56 10.39 -23.50
C GLY A 614 10.40 10.90 -22.31
N TRP A 615 9.84 11.78 -21.48
CA TRP A 615 10.55 12.41 -20.35
C TRP A 615 11.34 11.42 -19.49
N ILE A 616 10.70 10.32 -19.07
CA ILE A 616 11.32 9.29 -18.23
C ILE A 616 12.42 8.54 -18.99
N GLU A 617 12.26 8.31 -20.30
CA GLU A 617 13.27 7.67 -21.15
C GLU A 617 14.52 8.57 -21.29
N TYR A 618 14.32 9.86 -21.56
CA TYR A 618 15.37 10.88 -21.55
C TYR A 618 16.09 10.97 -20.19
N CYS A 619 15.33 11.16 -19.11
CA CYS A 619 15.89 11.30 -17.77
C CYS A 619 16.68 10.06 -17.35
N THR A 620 16.15 8.85 -17.51
CA THR A 620 16.83 7.61 -17.08
C THR A 620 18.11 7.30 -17.86
N ASP A 621 18.14 7.50 -19.18
CA ASP A 621 19.34 7.24 -20.00
C ASP A 621 20.46 8.26 -19.68
N MET A 622 20.10 9.53 -19.48
CA MET A 622 21.04 10.59 -19.06
C MET A 622 21.49 10.41 -17.60
N ALA A 623 20.57 10.03 -16.71
CA ALA A 623 20.80 9.85 -15.28
C ALA A 623 21.74 8.68 -14.99
N TYR A 624 21.50 7.49 -15.57
CA TYR A 624 22.37 6.33 -15.31
C TYR A 624 23.83 6.60 -15.73
N ALA A 625 24.04 7.38 -16.80
CA ALA A 625 25.37 7.86 -17.17
C ALA A 625 25.93 8.86 -16.13
N TRP A 626 25.12 9.81 -15.67
CA TRP A 626 25.48 10.82 -14.67
C TRP A 626 25.80 10.22 -13.30
N GLU A 627 25.03 9.25 -12.82
CA GLU A 627 25.26 8.47 -11.60
C GLU A 627 26.67 7.87 -11.63
N ASN A 628 27.03 7.20 -12.72
CA ASN A 628 28.36 6.62 -12.89
C ASN A 628 29.48 7.69 -12.88
N ASP A 629 29.26 8.87 -13.46
CA ASP A 629 30.21 9.99 -13.42
C ASP A 629 30.40 10.57 -12.01
N VAL A 630 29.32 10.73 -11.22
CA VAL A 630 29.41 11.27 -9.85
C VAL A 630 29.88 10.24 -8.82
N ILE A 631 29.46 8.97 -8.95
CA ILE A 631 29.86 7.87 -8.04
C ILE A 631 31.32 7.47 -8.29
N SER A 632 31.81 7.51 -9.53
CA SER A 632 33.23 7.27 -9.83
C SER A 632 34.18 8.37 -9.33
N GLY A 633 33.66 9.58 -9.05
CA GLY A 633 34.47 10.74 -8.66
C GLY A 633 35.51 11.13 -9.71
N SER A 634 35.24 10.83 -10.97
CA SER A 634 36.17 11.03 -12.09
C SER A 634 36.06 12.43 -12.73
N THR A 635 34.93 13.10 -12.50
CA THR A 635 34.62 14.47 -12.94
C THR A 635 34.96 15.50 -11.85
N SER A 636 34.66 16.78 -12.10
CA SER A 636 34.68 17.83 -11.07
C SER A 636 33.32 18.08 -10.40
N ALA A 637 32.27 17.34 -10.77
CA ALA A 637 30.91 17.54 -10.26
C ALA A 637 30.70 16.95 -8.85
N SER A 638 31.52 15.98 -8.44
CA SER A 638 31.41 15.31 -7.14
C SER A 638 32.74 15.19 -6.39
N LYS A 639 32.65 14.81 -5.12
CA LYS A 639 33.77 14.34 -4.32
C LYS A 639 33.36 13.08 -3.53
N VAL A 640 33.97 11.95 -3.88
CA VAL A 640 33.76 10.64 -3.25
C VAL A 640 34.74 10.42 -2.09
N PHE A 641 34.27 9.86 -0.98
CA PHE A 641 35.07 9.30 0.12
C PHE A 641 34.62 7.86 0.35
N THR A 642 35.53 6.89 0.38
CA THR A 642 35.21 5.47 0.57
C THR A 642 35.71 4.94 1.91
N PHE A 643 34.97 3.98 2.47
CA PHE A 643 35.21 3.36 3.76
C PHE A 643 35.08 1.84 3.62
N ASP A 644 36.09 1.10 4.09
CA ASP A 644 36.06 -0.38 4.08
C ASP A 644 35.07 -0.91 5.13
N VAL A 645 34.20 -1.84 4.73
CA VAL A 645 33.22 -2.50 5.61
C VAL A 645 33.77 -3.87 6.01
N GLU A 646 34.35 -3.99 7.22
CA GLU A 646 35.00 -5.25 7.67
C GLU A 646 34.02 -6.31 8.22
N GLU A 647 32.86 -5.87 8.72
CA GLU A 647 31.73 -6.68 9.23
C GLU A 647 30.42 -6.04 8.72
N ASP A 648 29.34 -6.82 8.57
CA ASP A 648 28.10 -6.37 7.91
C ASP A 648 27.52 -5.10 8.55
N LEU A 649 27.33 -4.04 7.75
CA LEU A 649 26.83 -2.74 8.22
C LEU A 649 25.32 -2.64 7.93
N HIS A 650 24.50 -3.09 8.88
CA HIS A 650 23.04 -2.98 8.79
C HIS A 650 22.54 -1.61 9.26
N ILE A 651 22.24 -0.75 8.29
CA ILE A 651 21.65 0.59 8.46
C ILE A 651 20.16 0.43 8.81
N ASN A 652 19.68 1.13 9.83
CA ASN A 652 18.25 1.18 10.19
C ASN A 652 17.88 2.58 10.76
N GLY A 653 17.27 3.42 9.93
CA GLY A 653 16.89 4.81 10.26
C GLY A 653 17.48 5.85 9.30
N THR A 654 17.59 7.11 9.73
CA THR A 654 18.01 8.27 8.91
C THR A 654 19.51 8.60 9.05
N PRO A 655 20.34 8.42 8.01
CA PRO A 655 21.72 8.90 8.02
C PRO A 655 21.80 10.43 7.92
N THR A 656 22.78 11.03 8.60
CA THR A 656 23.02 12.48 8.57
C THR A 656 24.46 12.79 8.19
N VAL A 657 24.67 13.63 7.18
CA VAL A 657 25.99 14.09 6.76
C VAL A 657 26.25 15.47 7.34
N THR A 658 27.26 15.59 8.22
CA THR A 658 27.80 16.90 8.59
C THR A 658 28.83 17.32 7.55
N ILE A 659 28.61 18.45 6.90
CA ILE A 659 29.49 18.98 5.85
C ILE A 659 30.01 20.34 6.28
N LYS A 660 31.34 20.52 6.26
CA LYS A 660 31.96 21.83 6.52
C LYS A 660 32.54 22.40 5.23
N ALA A 661 31.85 23.37 4.64
CA ALA A 661 32.20 23.87 3.31
C ALA A 661 31.98 25.38 3.14
N SER A 662 32.61 25.94 2.10
CA SER A 662 32.36 27.29 1.58
C SER A 662 31.98 27.22 0.10
N ALA A 663 30.92 27.92 -0.31
CA ALA A 663 30.58 28.17 -1.72
C ALA A 663 31.25 29.46 -2.23
N ASP A 664 31.51 29.57 -3.53
CA ASP A 664 31.95 30.82 -4.18
C ASP A 664 30.80 31.71 -4.70
N GLN A 665 29.55 31.26 -4.52
CA GLN A 665 28.31 31.99 -4.82
C GLN A 665 27.47 32.18 -3.54
N PRO A 666 26.48 33.10 -3.53
CA PRO A 666 25.60 33.34 -2.38
C PRO A 666 24.36 32.43 -2.33
N THR A 667 24.15 31.59 -3.34
CA THR A 667 23.10 30.56 -3.44
C THR A 667 23.74 29.26 -3.92
N GLY A 668 23.08 28.11 -3.73
CA GLY A 668 23.53 26.84 -4.30
C GLY A 668 23.01 25.60 -3.59
N ILE A 669 22.78 24.53 -4.35
CA ILE A 669 22.32 23.25 -3.82
C ILE A 669 23.53 22.45 -3.29
N LEU A 670 23.40 21.90 -2.09
CA LEU A 670 24.37 20.99 -1.47
C LEU A 670 23.72 19.62 -1.27
N SER A 671 24.31 18.59 -1.88
CA SER A 671 23.73 17.25 -1.94
C SER A 671 24.74 16.19 -1.53
N ALA A 672 24.22 15.07 -1.02
CA ALA A 672 25.04 13.89 -0.76
C ALA A 672 24.25 12.60 -0.94
N MET A 673 24.98 11.53 -1.28
CA MET A 673 24.45 10.17 -1.35
C MET A 673 25.38 9.20 -0.64
N LEU A 674 24.80 8.14 -0.08
CA LEU A 674 25.50 6.94 0.37
C LEU A 674 25.32 5.85 -0.68
N VAL A 675 26.42 5.19 -1.04
CA VAL A 675 26.46 4.17 -2.10
C VAL A 675 27.19 2.94 -1.57
N ASP A 676 26.60 1.77 -1.81
CA ASP A 676 27.21 0.46 -1.62
C ASP A 676 28.06 0.15 -2.86
N LEU A 677 29.38 -0.01 -2.69
CA LEU A 677 30.31 -0.37 -3.77
C LEU A 677 30.76 -1.83 -3.60
N ALA A 678 30.49 -2.64 -4.62
CA ALA A 678 30.75 -4.07 -4.59
C ALA A 678 32.24 -4.43 -4.78
N PRO A 679 32.70 -5.58 -4.28
CA PRO A 679 34.06 -6.10 -4.50
C PRO A 679 34.27 -6.60 -5.95
N GLU A 680 35.51 -7.00 -6.28
CA GLU A 680 35.87 -7.53 -7.62
C GLU A 680 34.99 -8.75 -8.00
N GLY A 681 34.06 -8.52 -8.93
CA GLY A 681 33.05 -9.49 -9.35
C GLY A 681 31.62 -8.94 -9.33
N GLY A 682 31.40 -7.81 -8.65
CA GLY A 682 30.09 -7.19 -8.49
C GLY A 682 29.20 -7.93 -7.49
N MET A 683 28.06 -7.32 -7.15
CA MET A 683 27.04 -7.86 -6.25
C MET A 683 25.72 -8.11 -6.98
N LYS A 684 24.75 -8.67 -6.24
CA LYS A 684 23.35 -8.76 -6.66
C LYS A 684 22.53 -7.84 -5.78
N ALA A 685 21.75 -6.96 -6.38
CA ALA A 685 20.88 -6.04 -5.66
C ALA A 685 19.53 -5.89 -6.37
N VAL A 686 18.52 -5.49 -5.61
CA VAL A 686 17.27 -4.98 -6.18
C VAL A 686 17.53 -3.58 -6.71
N MET A 687 17.23 -3.38 -8.00
CA MET A 687 17.46 -2.12 -8.74
C MET A 687 16.15 -1.71 -9.43
N LEU A 688 16.03 -0.42 -9.77
CA LEU A 688 14.99 0.03 -10.70
C LEU A 688 15.22 -0.57 -12.10
N GLU A 689 14.15 -0.74 -12.88
CA GLU A 689 14.25 -1.15 -14.27
C GLU A 689 14.80 -0.02 -15.15
N GLN A 690 15.60 -0.37 -16.16
CA GLN A 690 16.05 0.62 -17.14
C GLN A 690 14.81 1.23 -17.84
N TYR A 691 14.74 2.56 -17.88
CA TYR A 691 13.59 3.32 -18.37
C TYR A 691 12.33 3.27 -17.48
N SER A 692 12.46 3.05 -16.16
CA SER A 692 11.32 3.06 -15.24
C SER A 692 11.66 3.48 -13.80
N GLU A 693 10.64 3.96 -13.08
CA GLU A 693 10.61 4.05 -11.61
C GLU A 693 10.25 2.71 -10.93
N ALA A 694 9.90 1.68 -11.70
CA ALA A 694 9.48 0.37 -11.19
C ALA A 694 10.67 -0.54 -10.82
N VAL A 695 10.41 -1.54 -9.98
CA VAL A 695 11.33 -2.65 -9.68
C VAL A 695 10.80 -3.92 -10.34
N ALA A 696 11.64 -4.62 -11.10
CA ALA A 696 11.30 -5.88 -11.76
C ALA A 696 10.90 -6.98 -10.76
N THR A 697 9.93 -7.81 -11.16
CA THR A 697 9.50 -9.01 -10.41
C THR A 697 9.54 -10.26 -11.29
N GLU A 698 9.90 -11.40 -10.70
CA GLU A 698 9.84 -12.73 -11.33
C GLU A 698 8.65 -13.52 -10.75
N THR A 699 7.79 -14.09 -11.60
CA THR A 699 6.77 -15.06 -11.17
C THR A 699 7.43 -16.37 -10.74
N LEU A 700 7.26 -16.75 -9.47
CA LEU A 700 7.71 -18.03 -8.92
C LEU A 700 6.72 -19.17 -9.22
N GLU A 701 5.42 -18.95 -8.98
CA GLU A 701 4.36 -19.93 -9.26
C GLU A 701 3.07 -19.23 -9.70
N SER A 702 2.54 -19.58 -10.87
CA SER A 702 1.36 -18.90 -11.43
C SER A 702 0.05 -19.43 -10.86
N GLY A 703 -0.86 -18.52 -10.51
CA GLY A 703 -2.15 -18.82 -9.89
C GLY A 703 -2.08 -19.41 -8.47
N ALA A 704 -0.96 -19.22 -7.75
CA ALA A 704 -0.76 -19.76 -6.40
C ALA A 704 -1.45 -18.94 -5.29
N VAL A 705 -1.61 -17.62 -5.47
CA VAL A 705 -2.14 -16.71 -4.43
C VAL A 705 -3.67 -16.66 -4.51
N TRP A 706 -4.32 -17.57 -3.79
CA TRP A 706 -5.78 -17.75 -3.79
C TRP A 706 -6.53 -16.52 -3.26
N GLN A 707 -7.50 -16.03 -4.03
CA GLN A 707 -8.32 -14.85 -3.68
C GLN A 707 -9.67 -15.23 -3.04
N GLY A 708 -10.27 -16.36 -3.44
CA GLY A 708 -11.56 -16.86 -2.93
C GLY A 708 -12.80 -16.22 -3.58
N GLY A 709 -14.01 -16.68 -3.20
CA GLY A 709 -15.27 -16.10 -3.66
C GLY A 709 -15.59 -16.25 -5.15
N GLY A 710 -14.83 -17.09 -5.87
CA GLY A 710 -14.88 -17.24 -7.33
C GLY A 710 -13.96 -16.29 -8.12
N LEU A 711 -13.13 -15.50 -7.43
CA LEU A 711 -12.14 -14.59 -8.03
C LEU A 711 -10.93 -15.35 -8.59
N THR A 712 -10.30 -14.79 -9.62
CA THR A 712 -9.08 -15.34 -10.24
C THR A 712 -7.93 -15.38 -9.23
N ALA A 713 -7.28 -16.53 -9.07
CA ALA A 713 -6.07 -16.64 -8.26
C ALA A 713 -4.91 -15.85 -8.90
N LYS A 714 -4.14 -15.16 -8.06
CA LYS A 714 -3.00 -14.32 -8.46
C LYS A 714 -1.70 -15.14 -8.55
N ASP A 715 -0.71 -14.61 -9.25
CA ASP A 715 0.62 -15.23 -9.33
C ASP A 715 1.40 -14.97 -8.03
N LEU A 716 2.26 -15.90 -7.62
CA LEU A 716 3.26 -15.66 -6.57
C LEU A 716 4.52 -15.10 -7.23
N GLN A 717 5.03 -13.98 -6.72
CA GLN A 717 6.13 -13.22 -7.31
C GLN A 717 7.26 -12.97 -6.30
N GLN A 718 8.44 -12.57 -6.77
CA GLN A 718 9.53 -12.07 -5.95
C GLN A 718 10.32 -11.00 -6.72
N PHE A 719 10.98 -10.08 -6.02
CA PHE A 719 11.80 -9.04 -6.67
C PHE A 719 13.01 -9.64 -7.40
N ALA A 720 13.36 -9.05 -8.56
CA ALA A 720 14.50 -9.50 -9.34
C ALA A 720 15.82 -8.98 -8.75
N LEU A 721 16.84 -9.86 -8.66
CA LEU A 721 18.18 -9.52 -8.19
C LEU A 721 19.14 -9.32 -9.37
N THR A 722 19.28 -8.07 -9.78
CA THR A 722 20.14 -7.59 -10.87
C THR A 722 21.62 -7.60 -10.47
N GLN A 723 22.49 -7.99 -11.39
CA GLN A 723 23.94 -7.93 -11.19
C GLN A 723 24.43 -6.49 -11.40
N THR A 724 25.11 -5.91 -10.41
CA THR A 724 25.63 -4.54 -10.45
C THR A 724 27.00 -4.45 -9.78
N ASP A 725 27.76 -3.40 -10.07
CA ASP A 725 29.01 -3.05 -9.36
C ASP A 725 28.76 -2.07 -8.19
N HIS A 726 27.59 -1.44 -8.12
CA HIS A 726 27.20 -0.54 -7.02
C HIS A 726 25.68 -0.37 -6.89
N LYS A 727 25.22 0.18 -5.75
CA LYS A 727 23.83 0.63 -5.54
C LYS A 727 23.80 1.90 -4.69
N ILE A 728 23.04 2.92 -5.10
CA ILE A 728 22.70 4.04 -4.22
C ILE A 728 21.80 3.52 -3.10
N ILE A 729 22.22 3.72 -1.85
CA ILE A 729 21.48 3.33 -0.65
C ILE A 729 20.47 4.43 -0.30
N THR A 730 20.93 5.68 -0.25
CA THR A 730 20.11 6.84 0.13
C THR A 730 20.78 8.15 -0.28
N ARG A 731 20.00 9.22 -0.42
CA ARG A 731 20.45 10.57 -0.82
C ARG A 731 19.61 11.68 -0.19
N GLY A 732 20.12 12.90 -0.25
CA GLY A 732 19.50 14.10 0.31
C GLY A 732 20.09 15.39 -0.27
N TRP A 733 19.29 16.46 -0.23
CA TRP A 733 19.53 17.75 -0.89
C TRP A 733 19.15 18.89 0.06
N MET A 734 19.81 20.05 -0.05
CA MET A 734 19.62 21.24 0.79
C MET A 734 20.03 22.52 0.03
N ASP A 735 19.38 23.66 0.26
CA ASP A 735 19.98 24.97 -0.07
C ASP A 735 20.91 25.39 1.08
N ILE A 736 22.13 25.82 0.74
CA ILE A 736 23.09 26.42 1.68
C ILE A 736 22.54 27.61 2.49
N GLN A 737 21.44 28.21 2.05
CA GLN A 737 20.70 29.26 2.75
C GLN A 737 19.86 28.72 3.93
N ASN A 738 19.45 27.44 3.93
CA ASN A 738 18.59 26.84 4.97
C ASN A 738 19.37 25.96 5.97
N ARG A 739 20.70 26.14 6.00
CA ARG A 739 21.68 25.47 6.89
C ARG A 739 21.36 25.48 8.39
N THR A 740 20.42 26.30 8.84
CA THR A 740 20.06 26.51 10.25
C THR A 740 18.73 25.82 10.60
N SER A 741 17.71 25.94 9.74
CA SER A 741 16.48 25.16 9.75
C SER A 741 15.70 25.37 8.44
N ILE A 742 14.71 24.53 8.13
CA ILE A 742 13.80 24.76 6.99
C ILE A 742 12.89 25.98 7.19
N TYR A 743 12.64 26.39 8.42
CA TYR A 743 11.74 27.50 8.77
C TYR A 743 12.40 28.87 8.66
N ASN A 744 13.73 28.94 8.49
CA ASN A 744 14.48 30.19 8.43
C ASN A 744 15.49 30.21 7.28
N VAL A 745 15.59 31.37 6.64
CA VAL A 745 16.55 31.62 5.55
C VAL A 745 17.76 32.34 6.12
N ASP A 746 18.93 32.08 5.56
CA ASP A 746 20.20 32.57 6.09
C ASP A 746 21.09 33.08 4.95
N THR A 747 21.57 34.32 5.03
CA THR A 747 22.52 34.85 4.03
C THR A 747 23.82 34.05 4.01
N VAL A 748 24.37 33.84 2.81
CA VAL A 748 25.67 33.21 2.58
C VAL A 748 26.67 34.27 2.10
N THR A 749 27.85 34.31 2.72
CA THR A 749 28.99 35.12 2.24
C THR A 749 29.92 34.24 1.40
N PRO A 750 30.10 34.51 0.09
CA PRO A 750 31.02 33.77 -0.75
C PRO A 750 32.44 33.65 -0.16
N GLY A 751 32.93 32.40 -0.08
CA GLY A 751 34.23 32.04 0.49
C GLY A 751 34.30 31.97 2.03
N GLU A 752 33.19 32.18 2.75
CA GLU A 752 33.10 31.87 4.18
C GLU A 752 32.74 30.38 4.39
N PHE A 753 33.37 29.74 5.38
CA PHE A 753 33.09 28.34 5.72
C PHE A 753 31.96 28.25 6.74
N TYR A 754 30.87 27.61 6.34
CA TYR A 754 29.76 27.25 7.22
C TYR A 754 29.83 25.76 7.59
N THR A 755 28.86 25.28 8.36
CA THR A 755 28.66 23.86 8.65
C THR A 755 27.19 23.55 8.42
N PHE A 756 26.95 22.53 7.61
CA PHE A 756 25.65 22.06 7.17
C PHE A 756 25.39 20.70 7.82
N GLN A 757 24.14 20.42 8.19
CA GLN A 757 23.69 19.10 8.62
C GLN A 757 22.64 18.65 7.62
N LEU A 758 23.02 17.72 6.75
CA LEU A 758 22.19 17.23 5.66
C LEU A 758 21.59 15.88 6.05
N GLU A 759 20.28 15.82 6.21
CA GLU A 759 19.53 14.57 6.31
C GLU A 759 19.46 13.89 4.93
N LEU A 760 19.63 12.57 4.90
CA LEU A 760 19.34 11.73 3.75
C LEU A 760 17.96 11.05 3.95
N GLN A 761 17.47 10.28 2.98
CA GLN A 761 16.28 9.45 3.20
C GLN A 761 16.55 8.35 4.25
N PRO A 762 15.59 8.05 5.14
CA PRO A 762 15.66 6.90 6.04
C PRO A 762 15.67 5.59 5.25
N MET A 763 16.35 4.57 5.78
CA MET A 763 16.56 3.30 5.08
C MET A 763 16.72 2.12 6.04
N ASP A 764 16.32 0.92 5.58
CA ASP A 764 16.83 -0.35 6.09
C ASP A 764 17.68 -1.01 5.00
N TYR A 765 18.98 -1.17 5.24
CA TYR A 765 19.90 -1.69 4.24
C TYR A 765 21.16 -2.29 4.89
N THR A 766 21.51 -3.52 4.53
CA THR A 766 22.79 -4.14 4.89
C THR A 766 23.81 -3.96 3.77
N VAL A 767 24.93 -3.30 4.07
CA VAL A 767 26.15 -3.33 3.24
C VAL A 767 26.98 -4.54 3.70
N GLU A 768 27.22 -5.51 2.80
CA GLU A 768 27.86 -6.79 3.15
C GLU A 768 29.37 -6.63 3.47
N ALA A 769 29.87 -7.48 4.38
CA ALA A 769 31.27 -7.50 4.78
C ALA A 769 32.22 -7.76 3.58
N GLY A 770 33.13 -6.81 3.35
CA GLY A 770 34.05 -6.80 2.21
C GLY A 770 33.65 -5.86 1.06
N HIS A 771 32.48 -5.21 1.15
CA HIS A 771 32.11 -4.07 0.30
C HIS A 771 32.80 -2.78 0.78
N GLN A 772 32.62 -1.68 0.04
CA GLN A 772 32.96 -0.34 0.51
C GLN A 772 31.72 0.55 0.56
N LEU A 773 31.52 1.23 1.68
CA LEU A 773 30.55 2.33 1.76
C LEU A 773 31.20 3.59 1.16
N ALA A 774 30.51 4.26 0.24
CA ALA A 774 30.95 5.54 -0.31
C ALA A 774 30.01 6.69 0.10
N LEU A 775 30.59 7.76 0.65
CA LEU A 775 29.95 9.07 0.77
C LEU A 775 30.34 9.91 -0.45
N VAL A 776 29.37 10.23 -1.29
CA VAL A 776 29.55 11.14 -2.44
C VAL A 776 28.94 12.48 -2.09
N LEU A 777 29.75 13.55 -2.10
CA LEU A 777 29.28 14.93 -2.02
C LEU A 777 29.16 15.53 -3.42
N TYR A 778 28.07 16.21 -3.71
CA TYR A 778 27.78 16.83 -5.01
C TYR A 778 26.84 18.03 -4.84
N SER A 779 26.36 18.60 -5.95
CA SER A 779 25.48 19.78 -5.93
C SER A 779 24.16 19.51 -6.64
N VAL A 780 24.03 19.82 -7.94
CA VAL A 780 22.80 19.53 -8.69
C VAL A 780 22.65 18.02 -8.86
N ASP A 781 21.47 17.54 -8.49
CA ASP A 781 20.95 16.22 -8.79
C ASP A 781 19.95 16.36 -9.95
N PRO A 782 20.31 16.00 -11.20
CA PRO A 782 19.48 16.31 -12.34
C PRO A 782 18.22 15.45 -12.41
N GLU A 783 18.10 14.39 -11.60
CA GLU A 783 16.94 13.53 -11.51
C GLU A 783 15.83 14.07 -10.60
N VAL A 784 16.15 15.03 -9.72
CA VAL A 784 15.29 15.44 -8.59
C VAL A 784 15.25 16.95 -8.40
N THR A 785 16.39 17.64 -8.56
CA THR A 785 16.54 19.08 -8.28
C THR A 785 16.54 19.93 -9.54
N TYR A 786 16.23 21.23 -9.38
CA TYR A 786 16.28 22.22 -10.47
C TYR A 786 17.74 22.46 -10.92
N TRP A 787 17.96 22.88 -12.18
CA TRP A 787 19.28 23.00 -12.80
C TRP A 787 19.69 24.48 -12.97
N PRO A 788 20.48 25.10 -12.06
CA PRO A 788 20.62 26.55 -12.01
C PRO A 788 21.57 27.14 -13.07
N GLU A 789 21.27 28.33 -13.60
CA GLU A 789 22.18 29.06 -14.54
C GLU A 789 23.54 29.35 -13.89
N THR A 790 23.57 29.48 -12.55
CA THR A 790 24.76 29.91 -11.80
C THR A 790 25.56 28.73 -11.26
N VAL A 791 26.68 28.43 -11.92
CA VAL A 791 27.67 27.45 -11.43
C VAL A 791 28.25 27.90 -10.09
N THR A 792 28.15 27.01 -9.11
CA THR A 792 28.64 27.18 -7.73
C THR A 792 29.73 26.16 -7.43
N ASN A 793 30.88 26.62 -6.96
CA ASN A 793 32.03 25.79 -6.62
C ASN A 793 32.17 25.69 -5.10
N PHE A 794 32.19 24.47 -4.60
CA PHE A 794 32.30 24.16 -3.18
C PHE A 794 33.75 23.81 -2.82
N THR A 795 34.24 24.36 -1.71
CA THR A 795 35.47 23.91 -1.04
C THR A 795 35.11 23.31 0.31
N VAL A 796 35.48 22.05 0.54
CA VAL A 796 35.17 21.26 1.75
C VAL A 796 36.41 21.18 2.65
N ASP A 797 36.23 21.36 3.95
CA ASP A 797 37.21 20.97 4.98
C ASP A 797 36.89 19.54 5.43
N CYS A 798 37.68 18.58 4.95
CA CYS A 798 37.49 17.15 5.23
C CYS A 798 37.53 16.88 6.74
N THR A 799 38.36 17.62 7.48
CA THR A 799 38.54 17.51 8.93
C THR A 799 37.28 17.86 9.73
N GLY A 800 36.35 18.58 9.13
CA GLY A 800 35.05 18.93 9.71
C GLY A 800 33.86 18.20 9.06
N THR A 801 34.12 17.21 8.21
CA THR A 801 33.11 16.57 7.35
C THR A 801 33.05 15.07 7.62
N TYR A 802 31.85 14.54 7.87
CA TYR A 802 31.63 13.14 8.26
C TYR A 802 30.17 12.76 8.07
N VAL A 803 29.89 11.46 7.93
CA VAL A 803 28.52 10.91 8.00
C VAL A 803 28.34 10.14 9.30
N THR A 804 27.15 10.28 9.89
CA THR A 804 26.66 9.50 11.04
C THR A 804 25.50 8.63 10.55
N ILE A 805 25.52 7.35 10.89
CA ILE A 805 24.61 6.33 10.34
C ILE A 805 23.99 5.55 11.51
N PRO A 806 22.65 5.55 11.69
CA PRO A 806 21.92 4.64 12.55
C PRO A 806 22.08 3.18 12.11
N VAL A 807 22.44 2.27 13.02
CA VAL A 807 22.70 0.85 12.73
C VAL A 807 22.16 -0.08 13.80
N MET A 808 21.85 -1.32 13.43
CA MET A 808 21.49 -2.39 14.36
C MET A 808 22.72 -2.97 15.10
N GLU A 809 22.50 -3.64 16.26
CA GLU A 809 23.53 -4.35 17.05
C GLU A 809 23.53 -5.88 16.84
#